data_AF-K2BB56-F1
#
_entry.id   AF-K2BB56-F1
#
_cell.length_a   1.000
_cell.length_b   1.000
_cell.length_c   1.000
_cell.angle_alpha   90.00
_cell.angle_beta   90.00
_cell.angle_gamma   90.00
#
_symmetry.space_group_name_H-M   'P 1'
#
loop_
_entity.id
_entity.type
_entity.pdbx_description
1 polymer ?
#
loop_
_entity_poly.entity_id
_entity_poly.type
_entity_poly.pdbx_seq_one_letter_code
_entity_poly.pdbx_strand_id
1 'polypeptide(L)'
;MFTKQLYRYIFGKWENLSQQEIQAIPMFFKDHKHNRELRSAIYKLNPELGEKLYGDADGHFYYYVPDDDSIRKSFETADQHYHYFSGRNTEIIFQAYQSLYLFYELIKNAFSGYSYESVTFFTYKMLVMFGNEENIEKSFELFDAYCDKNKITDLSDIINTTLKDELRQNPLQSKIDLAAWRKILNEKGIEAGNKLFYIATEIEAILGRAPVNYAEAVSAAGIIVYKQAEQYPVLAAFCVANFVPEEIFDKCVSHDKNQRENAANSRYWIFNHLLENQQIEFVQAMPHQDMDLDELSHIASHLNAEGQFVFVNQFANELKSEIQDRDDFSASLKSVKEEKAQRRLIELLGNENVRNFTKNMFEFKYNLKNIHVNYRTDYVEKVIGKEKILLLVKSYCEYNDFLELINKSDKQVTYLANFFGKEKIQAFVESHCQVIDQLNRIQPKERYAYLTQLIGAEKLRSVLSENWCMLEAVLKVFDESEREKILFDVIGLDELRKIIPLGSDKRAIDAITPLLPVDQQTSLLDKLTTDEEKAAKIEVLKVKEKIIKTTFSLGLFGMGWSGGEIELDDGSKKSVPASVQKQWNYVKWAEKESVPFAEAWKEISKIGIEAANAPVYLTQPTTVLSYLTRATATTEYYQSFLPKDEKLDAVNVNILKQ
;
A
#
# COMPACT_ATOMS: atom_id res chain seq x y z
N MET A 1 -41.92 17.76 -23.42
CA MET A 1 -42.97 18.53 -24.13
C MET A 1 -43.95 17.63 -24.89
N PHE A 2 -44.98 17.08 -24.21
CA PHE A 2 -45.93 16.17 -24.87
C PHE A 2 -47.38 16.27 -24.37
N THR A 3 -47.62 16.56 -23.07
CA THR A 3 -48.95 16.37 -22.48
C THR A 3 -49.93 17.50 -22.78
N LYS A 4 -49.51 18.77 -22.70
CA LYS A 4 -50.34 19.92 -23.08
C LYS A 4 -50.73 19.87 -24.55
N GLN A 5 -49.78 19.51 -25.41
CA GLN A 5 -50.03 19.44 -26.85
C GLN A 5 -50.96 18.28 -27.21
N LEU A 6 -50.76 17.11 -26.60
CA LEU A 6 -51.68 15.98 -26.74
C LEU A 6 -53.10 16.36 -26.28
N TYR A 7 -53.22 17.01 -25.12
CA TYR A 7 -54.51 17.49 -24.61
C TYR A 7 -55.18 18.45 -25.61
N ARG A 8 -54.45 19.45 -26.12
CA ARG A 8 -54.99 20.42 -27.09
C ARG A 8 -55.41 19.78 -28.40
N TYR A 9 -54.72 18.74 -28.87
CA TYR A 9 -55.13 18.01 -30.06
C TYR A 9 -56.40 17.18 -29.82
N ILE A 10 -56.49 16.49 -28.69
CA ILE A 10 -57.58 15.52 -28.46
C ILE A 10 -58.83 16.16 -27.84
N PHE A 11 -58.69 17.18 -27.01
CA PHE A 11 -59.81 17.79 -26.29
C PHE A 11 -60.01 19.27 -26.65
N GLY A 12 -59.05 19.89 -27.33
CA GLY A 12 -59.18 21.26 -27.84
C GLY A 12 -60.06 21.33 -29.08
N LYS A 13 -60.72 22.49 -29.26
CA LYS A 13 -61.43 22.77 -30.52
C LYS A 13 -60.43 23.02 -31.64
N TRP A 14 -60.70 22.46 -32.81
CA TRP A 14 -59.82 22.59 -33.98
C TRP A 14 -59.53 24.05 -34.37
N GLU A 15 -60.54 24.91 -34.25
CA GLU A 15 -60.46 26.37 -34.50
C GLU A 15 -59.49 27.12 -33.57
N ASN A 16 -59.12 26.52 -32.43
CA ASN A 16 -58.20 27.10 -31.44
C ASN A 16 -56.74 26.64 -31.64
N LEU A 17 -56.46 25.85 -32.68
CA LEU A 17 -55.10 25.43 -33.03
C LEU A 17 -54.51 26.38 -34.08
N SER A 18 -53.25 26.78 -33.89
CA SER A 18 -52.53 27.56 -34.89
C SER A 18 -52.22 26.73 -36.14
N GLN A 19 -51.95 27.41 -37.26
CA GLN A 19 -51.57 26.71 -38.50
C GLN A 19 -50.30 25.85 -38.35
N GLN A 20 -49.35 26.29 -37.53
CA GLN A 20 -48.13 25.52 -37.24
C GLN A 20 -48.46 24.23 -36.46
N GLU A 21 -49.35 24.31 -35.48
CA GLU A 21 -49.79 23.15 -34.70
C GLU A 21 -50.55 22.15 -35.59
N ILE A 22 -51.45 22.65 -36.43
CA ILE A 22 -52.20 21.82 -37.39
C ILE A 22 -51.24 21.07 -38.33
N GLN A 23 -50.20 21.75 -38.84
CA GLN A 23 -49.18 21.13 -39.69
C GLN A 23 -48.31 20.09 -38.95
N ALA A 24 -48.14 20.23 -37.63
CA ALA A 24 -47.35 19.33 -36.81
C ALA A 24 -48.10 18.05 -36.39
N ILE A 25 -49.45 18.05 -36.41
CA ILE A 25 -50.30 16.92 -35.99
C ILE A 25 -49.89 15.58 -36.63
N PRO A 26 -49.72 15.44 -37.96
CA PRO A 26 -49.36 14.16 -38.56
C PRO A 26 -48.00 13.63 -38.09
N MET A 27 -47.05 14.53 -37.84
CA MET A 27 -45.73 14.16 -37.33
C MET A 27 -45.79 13.75 -35.86
N PHE A 28 -46.60 14.45 -35.05
CA PHE A 28 -46.79 14.16 -33.64
C PHE A 28 -47.33 12.74 -33.39
N PHE A 29 -48.25 12.27 -34.23
CA PHE A 29 -48.85 10.92 -34.12
C PHE A 29 -48.17 9.85 -34.98
N LYS A 30 -47.07 10.17 -35.67
CA LYS A 30 -46.42 9.28 -36.65
C LYS A 30 -46.07 7.92 -36.08
N ASP A 31 -45.45 7.90 -34.90
CA ASP A 31 -44.95 6.68 -34.26
C ASP A 31 -46.06 5.85 -33.60
N HIS A 32 -47.26 6.42 -33.46
CA HIS A 32 -48.44 5.77 -32.91
C HIS A 32 -49.53 5.49 -33.96
N LYS A 33 -49.22 5.61 -35.26
CA LYS A 33 -50.18 5.44 -36.36
C LYS A 33 -50.88 4.08 -36.37
N HIS A 34 -50.21 3.04 -35.86
CA HIS A 34 -50.72 1.67 -35.80
C HIS A 34 -51.36 1.29 -34.46
N ASN A 35 -51.41 2.22 -33.50
CA ASN A 35 -51.99 1.97 -32.18
C ASN A 35 -53.52 2.01 -32.27
N ARG A 36 -54.16 0.85 -32.14
CA ARG A 36 -55.60 0.69 -32.37
C ARG A 36 -56.43 1.36 -31.27
N GLU A 37 -55.95 1.30 -30.05
CA GLU A 37 -56.57 1.85 -28.86
C GLU A 37 -56.53 3.39 -28.90
N LEU A 38 -55.37 3.98 -29.20
CA LEU A 38 -55.20 5.42 -29.38
C LEU A 38 -56.08 5.95 -30.51
N ARG A 39 -56.07 5.26 -31.66
CA ARG A 39 -56.90 5.61 -32.81
C ARG A 39 -58.39 5.60 -32.44
N SER A 40 -58.85 4.54 -31.78
CA SER A 40 -60.26 4.40 -31.35
C SER A 40 -60.65 5.50 -30.36
N ALA A 41 -59.75 5.87 -29.45
CA ALA A 41 -59.98 6.95 -28.49
C ALA A 41 -60.03 8.32 -29.17
N ILE A 42 -59.14 8.59 -30.13
CA ILE A 42 -59.14 9.84 -30.90
C ILE A 42 -60.45 10.00 -31.67
N TYR A 43 -60.93 8.98 -32.41
CA TYR A 43 -62.23 9.09 -33.10
C TYR A 43 -63.40 9.34 -32.14
N LYS A 44 -63.32 8.80 -30.92
CA LYS A 44 -64.40 8.95 -29.94
C LYS A 44 -64.41 10.32 -29.25
N LEU A 45 -63.22 10.87 -28.97
CA LEU A 45 -63.03 12.13 -28.25
C LEU A 45 -62.93 13.35 -29.18
N ASN A 46 -62.35 13.18 -30.37
CA ASN A 46 -62.22 14.19 -31.42
C ASN A 46 -62.35 13.56 -32.83
N PRO A 47 -63.59 13.35 -33.32
CA PRO A 47 -63.85 12.73 -34.62
C PRO A 47 -63.14 13.43 -35.79
N GLU A 48 -63.10 14.77 -35.78
CA GLU A 48 -62.48 15.58 -36.83
C GLU A 48 -60.96 15.32 -36.92
N LEU A 49 -60.28 15.20 -35.78
CA LEU A 49 -58.87 14.82 -35.74
C LEU A 49 -58.67 13.38 -36.25
N GLY A 50 -59.56 12.45 -35.86
CA GLY A 50 -59.52 11.05 -36.29
C GLY A 50 -59.62 10.89 -37.81
N GLU A 51 -60.58 11.58 -38.43
CA GLU A 51 -60.77 11.61 -39.88
C GLU A 51 -59.54 12.18 -40.61
N LYS A 52 -58.93 13.25 -40.10
CA LYS A 52 -57.74 13.87 -40.71
C LYS A 52 -56.48 13.00 -40.58
N LEU A 53 -56.29 12.34 -39.45
CA LEU A 53 -55.10 11.51 -39.21
C LEU A 53 -55.18 10.15 -39.91
N TYR A 54 -56.38 9.57 -39.99
CA TYR A 54 -56.54 8.16 -40.34
C TYR A 54 -57.60 7.87 -41.42
N GLY A 55 -58.26 8.89 -41.97
CA GLY A 55 -59.30 8.80 -43.01
C GLY A 55 -60.63 8.26 -42.50
N ASP A 56 -61.51 7.84 -43.42
CA ASP A 56 -62.62 6.94 -43.10
C ASP A 56 -62.07 5.53 -42.94
N ALA A 57 -62.37 4.85 -41.83
CA ALA A 57 -62.13 3.42 -41.78
C ALA A 57 -63.20 2.69 -40.97
N ASP A 58 -63.67 1.58 -41.52
CA ASP A 58 -64.47 0.61 -40.80
C ASP A 58 -63.72 0.06 -39.57
N GLY A 59 -64.42 -0.02 -38.43
CA GLY A 59 -63.95 -0.73 -37.22
C GLY A 59 -63.74 0.09 -35.93
N HIS A 60 -64.19 1.34 -35.85
CA HIS A 60 -63.93 2.25 -34.71
C HIS A 60 -64.99 2.23 -33.61
N PHE A 61 -65.08 1.20 -32.74
CA PHE A 61 -66.15 1.18 -31.73
C PHE A 61 -65.82 0.58 -30.34
N TYR A 62 -64.56 0.45 -29.95
CA TYR A 62 -64.23 -0.24 -28.68
C TYR A 62 -63.70 0.67 -27.55
N TYR A 63 -63.53 1.97 -27.77
CA TYR A 63 -63.12 2.88 -26.69
C TYR A 63 -64.32 3.30 -25.84
N TYR A 64 -64.35 2.84 -24.60
CA TYR A 64 -65.34 3.27 -23.60
C TYR A 64 -64.95 4.64 -23.05
N VAL A 65 -65.88 5.59 -23.13
CA VAL A 65 -65.79 6.88 -22.43
C VAL A 65 -66.74 6.81 -21.24
N PRO A 66 -66.24 6.93 -20.00
CA PRO A 66 -67.08 6.99 -18.82
C PRO A 66 -68.08 8.15 -18.90
N ASP A 67 -69.30 7.93 -18.41
CA ASP A 67 -70.28 9.01 -18.28
C ASP A 67 -69.94 9.99 -17.15
N ASP A 68 -70.49 11.20 -17.25
CA ASP A 68 -70.20 12.29 -16.31
C ASP A 68 -70.57 11.95 -14.87
N ASP A 69 -71.64 11.17 -14.66
CA ASP A 69 -72.08 10.73 -13.33
C ASP A 69 -71.06 9.78 -12.69
N SER A 70 -70.48 8.88 -13.48
CA SER A 70 -69.41 7.96 -13.06
C SER A 70 -68.13 8.72 -12.71
N ILE A 71 -67.74 9.71 -13.53
CA ILE A 71 -66.58 10.56 -13.25
C ILE A 71 -66.81 11.41 -12.00
N ARG A 72 -68.03 11.93 -11.81
CA ARG A 72 -68.42 12.73 -10.63
C ARG A 72 -68.37 11.91 -9.35
N LYS A 73 -68.92 10.70 -9.37
CA LYS A 73 -68.84 9.78 -8.24
C LYS A 73 -67.39 9.41 -7.90
N SER A 74 -66.54 9.25 -8.92
CA SER A 74 -65.10 9.04 -8.76
C SER A 74 -64.42 10.22 -8.07
N PHE A 75 -64.69 11.45 -8.49
CA PHE A 75 -64.20 12.67 -7.84
C PHE A 75 -64.68 12.77 -6.39
N GLU A 76 -65.98 12.60 -6.14
CA GLU A 76 -66.57 12.68 -4.80
C GLU A 76 -65.99 11.63 -3.86
N THR A 77 -65.77 10.40 -4.34
CA THR A 77 -65.14 9.34 -3.55
C THR A 77 -63.71 9.70 -3.19
N ALA A 78 -62.94 10.27 -4.13
CA ALA A 78 -61.59 10.71 -3.86
C ALA A 78 -61.55 11.90 -2.89
N ASP A 79 -62.41 12.91 -3.04
CA ASP A 79 -62.45 14.06 -2.13
C ASP A 79 -62.97 13.69 -0.74
N GLN A 80 -63.88 12.71 -0.63
CA GLN A 80 -64.29 12.14 0.65
C GLN A 80 -63.16 11.42 1.36
N HIS A 81 -62.18 10.87 0.63
CA HIS A 81 -61.05 10.20 1.22
C HIS A 81 -59.92 11.17 1.57
N TYR A 82 -59.63 12.15 0.71
CA TYR A 82 -58.45 13.02 0.82
C TYR A 82 -58.72 14.44 1.33
N HIS A 83 -59.94 14.96 1.18
CA HIS A 83 -60.41 16.24 1.74
C HIS A 83 -59.66 17.51 1.31
N TYR A 84 -59.14 17.60 0.09
CA TYR A 84 -58.41 18.81 -0.38
C TYR A 84 -59.31 19.86 -1.03
N PHE A 85 -60.48 19.49 -1.58
CA PHE A 85 -61.38 20.42 -2.28
C PHE A 85 -62.70 20.68 -1.55
N SER A 86 -62.89 20.06 -0.38
CA SER A 86 -64.10 20.20 0.43
C SER A 86 -64.39 21.67 0.76
N GLY A 87 -65.61 22.13 0.45
CA GLY A 87 -66.06 23.51 0.73
C GLY A 87 -65.55 24.59 -0.25
N ARG A 88 -65.11 24.20 -1.47
CA ARG A 88 -64.81 25.09 -2.61
C ARG A 88 -65.91 25.03 -3.68
N ASN A 89 -65.77 25.81 -4.76
CA ASN A 89 -66.67 25.74 -5.91
C ASN A 89 -66.49 24.39 -6.63
N THR A 90 -67.37 23.44 -6.30
CA THR A 90 -67.27 22.05 -6.73
C THR A 90 -67.38 21.88 -8.24
N GLU A 91 -68.08 22.76 -8.96
CA GLU A 91 -68.35 22.54 -10.38
C GLU A 91 -67.15 22.85 -11.28
N ILE A 92 -66.45 23.96 -11.03
CA ILE A 92 -65.23 24.32 -11.78
C ILE A 92 -64.13 23.28 -11.52
N ILE A 93 -63.99 22.84 -10.26
CA ILE A 93 -63.03 21.80 -9.87
C ILE A 93 -63.38 20.48 -10.53
N PHE A 94 -64.66 20.12 -10.57
CA PHE A 94 -65.13 18.92 -11.25
C PHE A 94 -64.84 18.95 -12.75
N GLN A 95 -65.04 20.08 -13.44
CA GLN A 95 -64.71 20.20 -14.88
C GLN A 95 -63.22 20.02 -15.15
N ALA A 96 -62.36 20.57 -14.29
CA ALA A 96 -60.92 20.35 -14.35
C ALA A 96 -60.56 18.87 -14.08
N TYR A 97 -61.18 18.26 -13.06
CA TYR A 97 -61.03 16.85 -12.76
C TYR A 97 -61.44 15.96 -13.94
N GLN A 98 -62.61 16.22 -14.54
CA GLN A 98 -63.15 15.48 -15.67
C GLN A 98 -62.19 15.51 -16.87
N SER A 99 -61.62 16.68 -17.17
CA SER A 99 -60.65 16.84 -18.25
C SER A 99 -59.37 16.03 -18.00
N LEU A 100 -58.85 16.05 -16.77
CA LEU A 100 -57.70 15.22 -16.37
C LEU A 100 -58.06 13.73 -16.41
N TYR A 101 -59.26 13.36 -15.94
CA TYR A 101 -59.72 11.98 -15.87
C TYR A 101 -59.77 11.34 -17.25
N LEU A 102 -60.38 12.03 -18.21
CA LEU A 102 -60.46 11.57 -19.60
C LEU A 102 -59.08 11.50 -20.27
N PHE A 103 -58.19 12.45 -19.95
CA PHE A 103 -56.80 12.41 -20.42
C PHE A 103 -56.04 11.19 -19.87
N TYR A 104 -56.22 10.83 -18.60
CA TYR A 104 -55.58 9.65 -18.02
C TYR A 104 -56.21 8.32 -18.45
N GLU A 105 -57.53 8.26 -18.65
CA GLU A 105 -58.19 7.12 -19.30
C GLU A 105 -57.66 6.90 -20.71
N LEU A 106 -57.41 7.97 -21.47
CA LEU A 106 -56.77 7.89 -22.77
C LEU A 106 -55.37 7.29 -22.65
N ILE A 107 -54.54 7.84 -21.76
CA ILE A 107 -53.17 7.36 -21.59
C ILE A 107 -53.12 5.89 -21.17
N LYS A 108 -53.94 5.51 -20.18
CA LYS A 108 -54.01 4.14 -19.64
C LYS A 108 -54.33 3.12 -20.72
N ASN A 109 -55.35 3.40 -21.52
CA ASN A 109 -55.87 2.46 -22.51
C ASN A 109 -55.02 2.44 -23.80
N ALA A 110 -54.39 3.57 -24.16
CA ALA A 110 -53.64 3.69 -25.39
C ALA A 110 -52.15 3.30 -25.28
N PHE A 111 -51.51 3.39 -24.11
CA PHE A 111 -50.04 3.25 -23.99
C PHE A 111 -49.61 2.05 -23.12
N SER A 112 -50.28 0.90 -23.29
CA SER A 112 -50.10 -0.41 -22.60
C SER A 112 -48.83 -0.57 -21.74
N GLY A 113 -48.99 -0.47 -20.42
CA GLY A 113 -47.90 -0.73 -19.46
C GLY A 113 -48.22 -0.45 -17.98
N TYR A 114 -49.47 -0.14 -17.64
CA TYR A 114 -49.83 0.39 -16.32
C TYR A 114 -50.17 -0.71 -15.30
N SER A 115 -49.56 -0.63 -14.12
CA SER A 115 -49.95 -1.44 -12.96
C SER A 115 -51.13 -0.79 -12.21
N TYR A 116 -52.15 -1.61 -11.94
CA TYR A 116 -53.22 -1.61 -10.91
C TYR A 116 -53.69 -0.37 -10.11
N GLU A 117 -53.07 0.81 -10.15
CA GLU A 117 -53.59 1.99 -9.46
C GLU A 117 -54.75 2.64 -10.23
N SER A 118 -55.78 3.08 -9.52
CA SER A 118 -57.02 3.61 -10.12
C SER A 118 -56.78 4.96 -10.81
N VAL A 119 -57.33 5.16 -12.02
CA VAL A 119 -57.29 6.44 -12.75
C VAL A 119 -57.80 7.59 -11.88
N THR A 120 -58.77 7.30 -11.01
CA THR A 120 -59.27 8.18 -9.96
C THR A 120 -58.16 8.77 -9.08
N PHE A 121 -57.25 7.94 -8.56
CA PHE A 121 -56.17 8.39 -7.67
C PHE A 121 -55.23 9.37 -8.37
N PHE A 122 -54.73 9.00 -9.55
CA PHE A 122 -53.81 9.84 -10.31
C PHE A 122 -54.44 11.16 -10.72
N THR A 123 -55.69 11.12 -11.18
CA THR A 123 -56.43 12.32 -11.58
C THR A 123 -56.57 13.27 -10.41
N TYR A 124 -56.99 12.77 -9.24
CA TYR A 124 -57.17 13.59 -8.05
C TYR A 124 -55.86 14.20 -7.58
N LYS A 125 -54.79 13.39 -7.50
CA LYS A 125 -53.46 13.85 -7.11
C LYS A 125 -52.89 14.91 -8.06
N MET A 126 -53.06 14.73 -9.36
CA MET A 126 -52.67 15.72 -10.37
C MET A 126 -53.41 17.04 -10.21
N LEU A 127 -54.71 16.96 -9.94
CA LEU A 127 -55.49 18.14 -9.66
C LEU A 127 -54.99 18.85 -8.39
N VAL A 128 -54.61 18.12 -7.34
CA VAL A 128 -54.02 18.71 -6.12
C VAL A 128 -52.67 19.36 -6.42
N MET A 129 -51.75 18.67 -7.09
CA MET A 129 -50.34 19.09 -7.26
C MET A 129 -50.10 20.09 -8.39
N PHE A 130 -50.90 20.05 -9.45
CA PHE A 130 -50.69 20.85 -10.67
C PHE A 130 -51.93 21.59 -11.14
N GLY A 131 -53.08 21.32 -10.53
CA GLY A 131 -54.35 21.87 -10.97
C GLY A 131 -54.35 23.39 -11.06
N ASN A 132 -54.94 23.88 -12.13
CA ASN A 132 -55.44 25.24 -12.25
C ASN A 132 -56.91 25.13 -12.63
N GLU A 133 -57.76 25.37 -11.64
CA GLU A 133 -59.20 25.11 -11.70
C GLU A 133 -59.88 25.95 -12.80
N GLU A 134 -59.36 27.15 -13.07
CA GLU A 134 -59.89 28.06 -14.09
C GLU A 134 -59.27 27.85 -15.48
N ASN A 135 -58.10 27.22 -15.56
CA ASN A 135 -57.38 27.00 -16.82
C ASN A 135 -56.68 25.63 -16.83
N ILE A 136 -57.39 24.64 -17.36
CA ILE A 136 -56.91 23.27 -17.45
C ILE A 136 -55.63 23.13 -18.29
N GLU A 137 -55.47 23.90 -19.37
CA GLU A 137 -54.25 23.87 -20.18
C GLU A 137 -53.02 24.28 -19.38
N LYS A 138 -53.18 25.23 -18.44
CA LYS A 138 -52.11 25.63 -17.53
C LYS A 138 -51.74 24.52 -16.55
N SER A 139 -52.66 23.62 -16.21
CA SER A 139 -52.35 22.42 -15.40
C SER A 139 -51.39 21.50 -16.15
N PHE A 140 -51.66 21.25 -17.44
CA PHE A 140 -50.76 20.46 -18.29
C PHE A 140 -49.44 21.17 -18.58
N GLU A 141 -49.44 22.50 -18.69
CA GLU A 141 -48.20 23.28 -18.85
C GLU A 141 -47.27 23.15 -17.64
N LEU A 142 -47.83 23.27 -16.43
CA LEU A 142 -47.08 23.06 -15.19
C LEU A 142 -46.54 21.64 -15.09
N PHE A 143 -47.31 20.66 -15.56
CA PHE A 143 -46.88 19.28 -15.60
C PHE A 143 -45.78 19.01 -16.63
N ASP A 144 -45.91 19.53 -17.84
CA ASP A 144 -44.87 19.43 -18.88
C ASP A 144 -43.56 20.08 -18.41
N ALA A 145 -43.63 21.26 -17.78
CA ALA A 145 -42.46 21.94 -17.22
C ALA A 145 -41.76 21.10 -16.14
N TYR A 146 -42.53 20.38 -15.32
CA TYR A 146 -41.99 19.44 -14.36
C TYR A 146 -41.29 18.26 -15.04
N CYS A 147 -41.92 17.64 -16.05
CA CYS A 147 -41.34 16.53 -16.80
C CYS A 147 -40.01 16.93 -17.47
N ASP A 148 -39.97 18.11 -18.10
CA ASP A 148 -38.78 18.63 -18.75
C ASP A 148 -37.64 18.90 -17.74
N LYS A 149 -37.95 19.47 -16.56
CA LYS A 149 -36.98 19.70 -15.47
C LYS A 149 -36.36 18.40 -14.95
N ASN A 150 -37.14 17.32 -14.92
CA ASN A 150 -36.71 16.00 -14.41
C ASN A 150 -36.29 15.02 -15.52
N LYS A 151 -36.16 15.50 -16.76
CA LYS A 151 -35.75 14.70 -17.92
C LYS A 151 -36.62 13.46 -18.15
N ILE A 152 -37.91 13.56 -17.83
CA ILE A 152 -38.86 12.46 -18.05
C ILE A 152 -39.32 12.53 -19.49
N THR A 153 -38.92 11.54 -20.30
CA THR A 153 -39.15 11.54 -21.74
C THR A 153 -40.24 10.56 -22.20
N ASP A 154 -40.62 9.60 -21.36
CA ASP A 154 -41.63 8.58 -21.66
C ASP A 154 -42.93 8.83 -20.85
N LEU A 155 -44.09 8.79 -21.51
CA LEU A 155 -45.40 8.93 -20.85
C LEU A 155 -45.68 7.88 -19.79
N SER A 156 -45.15 6.68 -19.97
CA SER A 156 -45.27 5.60 -18.99
C SER A 156 -44.45 5.92 -17.73
N ASP A 157 -43.26 6.49 -17.90
CA ASP A 157 -42.42 6.96 -16.79
C ASP A 157 -43.03 8.16 -16.08
N ILE A 158 -43.69 9.08 -16.81
CA ILE A 158 -44.36 10.27 -16.25
C ILE A 158 -45.32 9.91 -15.12
N ILE A 159 -46.12 8.85 -15.27
CA ILE A 159 -47.10 8.41 -14.27
C ILE A 159 -46.42 7.57 -13.17
N ASN A 160 -45.55 6.64 -13.57
CA ASN A 160 -44.92 5.68 -12.66
C ASN A 160 -43.84 6.30 -11.74
N THR A 161 -43.25 7.44 -12.12
CA THR A 161 -42.18 8.11 -11.34
C THR A 161 -42.67 9.33 -10.57
N THR A 162 -43.56 10.15 -11.15
CA THR A 162 -43.99 11.42 -10.55
C THR A 162 -45.06 11.24 -9.47
N LEU A 163 -45.90 10.20 -9.59
CA LEU A 163 -47.11 10.06 -8.79
C LEU A 163 -47.13 8.84 -7.86
N LYS A 164 -46.02 8.10 -7.75
CA LYS A 164 -45.92 6.84 -7.00
C LYS A 164 -46.23 6.94 -5.50
N ASP A 165 -45.88 8.06 -4.86
CA ASP A 165 -46.11 8.21 -3.42
C ASP A 165 -47.60 8.47 -3.10
N GLU A 166 -48.16 7.81 -2.11
CA GLU A 166 -49.55 8.01 -1.73
C GLU A 166 -49.79 9.46 -1.26
N LEU A 167 -50.84 10.10 -1.77
CA LEU A 167 -51.32 11.37 -1.21
C LEU A 167 -51.87 11.04 0.18
N ARG A 168 -51.38 11.60 1.29
CA ARG A 168 -52.06 11.34 2.57
C ARG A 168 -53.37 12.11 2.67
N GLN A 169 -54.29 11.50 3.39
CA GLN A 169 -55.54 12.14 3.81
C GLN A 169 -55.22 13.43 4.55
N ASN A 170 -55.89 14.52 4.22
CA ASN A 170 -55.80 15.76 4.99
C ASN A 170 -56.49 15.54 6.36
N PRO A 171 -55.73 15.34 7.45
CA PRO A 171 -56.27 14.79 8.70
C PRO A 171 -57.17 15.77 9.45
N LEU A 172 -57.04 17.07 9.16
CA LEU A 172 -57.78 18.13 9.87
C LEU A 172 -58.98 18.66 9.08
N GLN A 173 -59.21 18.16 7.85
CA GLN A 173 -60.26 18.66 6.94
C GLN A 173 -60.24 20.18 6.77
N SER A 174 -59.09 20.81 7.03
CA SER A 174 -58.92 22.26 7.00
C SER A 174 -58.59 22.73 5.60
N LYS A 175 -58.97 23.97 5.29
CA LYS A 175 -58.66 24.60 4.00
C LYS A 175 -57.17 24.89 3.91
N ILE A 176 -56.45 24.03 3.19
CA ILE A 176 -55.06 24.26 2.77
C ILE A 176 -55.06 25.19 1.55
N ASP A 177 -54.12 26.15 1.50
CA ASP A 177 -53.94 26.98 0.31
C ASP A 177 -53.16 26.23 -0.77
N LEU A 178 -53.88 25.41 -1.54
CA LEU A 178 -53.31 24.67 -2.67
C LEU A 178 -52.55 25.57 -3.66
N ALA A 179 -52.96 26.83 -3.87
CA ALA A 179 -52.29 27.70 -4.83
C ALA A 179 -50.89 28.12 -4.34
N ALA A 180 -50.74 28.40 -3.05
CA ALA A 180 -49.44 28.65 -2.44
C ALA A 180 -48.57 27.38 -2.46
N TRP A 181 -49.09 26.23 -2.03
CA TRP A 181 -48.33 24.98 -2.01
C TRP A 181 -47.86 24.51 -3.38
N ARG A 182 -48.68 24.67 -4.43
CA ARG A 182 -48.27 24.40 -5.81
C ARG A 182 -47.04 25.23 -6.22
N LYS A 183 -46.86 26.45 -5.71
CA LYS A 183 -45.63 27.23 -5.95
C LYS A 183 -44.42 26.58 -5.28
N ILE A 184 -44.56 26.17 -4.03
CA ILE A 184 -43.51 25.48 -3.25
C ILE A 184 -43.06 24.18 -3.93
N LEU A 185 -44.00 23.35 -4.37
CA LEU A 185 -43.73 22.10 -5.10
C LEU A 185 -42.85 22.32 -6.34
N ASN A 186 -43.00 23.47 -7.01
CA ASN A 186 -42.28 23.80 -8.23
C ASN A 186 -40.88 24.41 -7.99
N GLU A 187 -40.65 25.08 -6.85
CA GLU A 187 -39.39 25.77 -6.54
C GLU A 187 -38.19 24.81 -6.48
N LYS A 188 -38.24 23.76 -5.63
CA LYS A 188 -37.11 22.83 -5.42
C LYS A 188 -37.30 21.44 -6.02
N GLY A 189 -38.46 21.18 -6.63
CA GLY A 189 -38.82 19.88 -7.21
C GLY A 189 -39.87 19.17 -6.36
N ILE A 190 -40.70 18.36 -7.02
CA ILE A 190 -41.90 17.76 -6.43
C ILE A 190 -41.56 16.75 -5.35
N GLU A 191 -40.46 16.02 -5.45
CA GLU A 191 -40.06 15.10 -4.38
C GLU A 191 -39.78 15.84 -3.05
N ALA A 192 -38.98 16.90 -3.12
CA ALA A 192 -38.65 17.74 -1.96
C ALA A 192 -39.86 18.51 -1.43
N GLY A 193 -40.75 18.95 -2.33
CA GLY A 193 -41.99 19.63 -1.97
C GLY A 193 -43.07 18.68 -1.43
N ASN A 194 -43.18 17.45 -1.94
CA ASN A 194 -44.22 16.49 -1.58
C ASN A 194 -44.13 16.08 -0.12
N LYS A 195 -42.91 15.90 0.40
CA LYS A 195 -42.72 15.57 1.82
C LYS A 195 -42.99 16.74 2.76
N LEU A 196 -42.90 17.98 2.29
CA LEU A 196 -43.37 19.14 3.05
C LEU A 196 -44.89 19.26 2.95
N PHE A 197 -45.43 19.04 1.75
CA PHE A 197 -46.87 19.05 1.49
C PHE A 197 -47.61 17.99 2.29
N TYR A 198 -46.93 16.88 2.58
CA TYR A 198 -47.35 15.81 3.46
C TYR A 198 -47.75 16.28 4.88
N ILE A 199 -47.10 17.33 5.40
CA ILE A 199 -47.41 18.01 6.68
C ILE A 199 -47.88 19.45 6.44
N ALA A 200 -48.49 19.73 5.28
CA ALA A 200 -48.89 21.08 4.90
C ALA A 200 -49.80 21.73 5.94
N THR A 201 -50.72 20.95 6.50
CA THR A 201 -51.68 21.47 7.46
C THR A 201 -51.02 21.87 8.77
N GLU A 202 -50.11 21.06 9.27
CA GLU A 202 -49.33 21.35 10.47
C GLU A 202 -48.42 22.56 10.24
N ILE A 203 -47.84 22.69 9.04
CA ILE A 203 -47.04 23.85 8.65
C ILE A 203 -47.90 25.12 8.64
N GLU A 204 -49.08 25.09 8.02
CA GLU A 204 -50.00 26.23 8.00
C GLU A 204 -50.52 26.57 9.40
N ALA A 205 -50.75 25.57 10.26
CA ALA A 205 -51.17 25.77 11.64
C ALA A 205 -50.08 26.49 12.46
N ILE A 206 -48.80 26.14 12.26
CA ILE A 206 -47.67 26.84 12.89
C ILE A 206 -47.53 28.27 12.38
N LEU A 207 -47.64 28.46 11.06
CA LEU A 207 -47.42 29.76 10.43
C LEU A 207 -48.65 30.69 10.51
N GLY A 208 -49.83 30.15 10.81
CA GLY A 208 -51.13 30.84 10.70
C GLY A 208 -51.55 31.18 9.26
N ARG A 209 -50.78 30.73 8.26
CA ARG A 209 -50.99 30.94 6.83
C ARG A 209 -50.17 29.94 6.02
N ALA A 210 -50.41 29.88 4.71
CA ALA A 210 -49.54 29.18 3.77
C ALA A 210 -48.11 29.76 3.74
N PRO A 211 -47.09 28.90 3.56
CA PRO A 211 -45.71 29.36 3.41
C PRO A 211 -45.54 30.17 2.13
N VAL A 212 -44.69 31.22 2.19
CA VAL A 212 -44.40 32.10 1.06
C VAL A 212 -43.39 31.47 0.09
N ASN A 213 -42.45 30.67 0.61
CA ASN A 213 -41.38 30.04 -0.16
C ASN A 213 -40.91 28.73 0.51
N TYR A 214 -40.11 27.95 -0.22
CA TYR A 214 -39.63 26.64 0.23
C TYR A 214 -38.84 26.71 1.56
N ALA A 215 -38.02 27.73 1.77
CA ALA A 215 -37.21 27.87 2.98
C ALA A 215 -38.07 28.06 4.25
N GLU A 216 -39.16 28.83 4.13
CA GLU A 216 -40.11 29.00 5.22
C GLU A 216 -40.85 27.69 5.55
N ALA A 217 -41.26 26.94 4.52
CA ALA A 217 -41.89 25.63 4.70
C ALA A 217 -40.96 24.63 5.40
N VAL A 218 -39.67 24.60 5.01
CA VAL A 218 -38.64 23.77 5.65
C VAL A 218 -38.42 24.14 7.11
N SER A 219 -38.40 25.44 7.42
CA SER A 219 -38.19 25.93 8.79
C SER A 219 -39.36 25.55 9.70
N ALA A 220 -40.59 25.74 9.22
CA ALA A 220 -41.80 25.33 9.94
C ALA A 220 -41.88 23.81 10.12
N ALA A 221 -41.55 23.04 9.09
CA ALA A 221 -41.43 21.59 9.16
C ALA A 221 -40.40 21.14 10.21
N GLY A 222 -39.28 21.85 10.34
CA GLY A 222 -38.28 21.57 11.36
C GLY A 222 -38.84 21.62 12.78
N ILE A 223 -39.68 22.60 13.07
CA ILE A 223 -40.36 22.76 14.38
C ILE A 223 -41.35 21.62 14.64
N ILE A 224 -41.98 21.08 13.59
CA ILE A 224 -42.93 19.96 13.70
C ILE A 224 -42.20 18.65 13.97
N VAL A 225 -41.13 18.40 13.22
CA VAL A 225 -40.47 17.10 13.16
C VAL A 225 -39.43 16.93 14.28
N TYR A 226 -38.78 18.01 14.72
CA TYR A 226 -37.67 17.92 15.67
C TYR A 226 -37.94 18.72 16.96
N LYS A 227 -37.97 18.03 18.11
CA LYS A 227 -38.31 18.63 19.41
C LYS A 227 -37.42 19.79 19.84
N GLN A 228 -36.16 19.81 19.42
CA GLN A 228 -35.19 20.86 19.76
C GLN A 228 -34.91 21.83 18.60
N ALA A 229 -35.78 21.88 17.58
CA ALA A 229 -35.60 22.77 16.44
C ALA A 229 -35.48 24.25 16.82
N GLU A 230 -36.16 24.69 17.88
CA GLU A 230 -36.05 26.07 18.38
C GLU A 230 -34.63 26.43 18.84
N GLN A 231 -33.88 25.45 19.38
CA GLN A 231 -32.51 25.64 19.83
C GLN A 231 -31.50 25.51 18.69
N TYR A 232 -31.83 24.71 17.65
CA TYR A 232 -30.96 24.43 16.51
C TYR A 232 -31.69 24.59 15.15
N PRO A 233 -32.19 25.80 14.82
CA PRO A 233 -33.11 25.98 13.68
C PRO A 233 -32.46 25.73 12.32
N VAL A 234 -31.18 26.09 12.16
CA VAL A 234 -30.43 25.84 10.92
C VAL A 234 -30.20 24.35 10.69
N LEU A 235 -29.90 23.61 11.76
CA LEU A 235 -29.70 22.17 11.71
C LEU A 235 -31.01 21.44 11.40
N ALA A 236 -32.09 21.81 12.07
CA ALA A 236 -33.41 21.25 11.82
C ALA A 236 -33.86 21.48 10.36
N ALA A 237 -33.67 22.70 9.84
CA ALA A 237 -33.96 23.01 8.45
C ALA A 237 -33.14 22.16 7.46
N PHE A 238 -31.84 21.98 7.74
CA PHE A 238 -30.99 21.09 6.96
C PHE A 238 -31.49 19.63 7.04
N CYS A 239 -31.81 19.14 8.23
CA CYS A 239 -32.29 17.77 8.43
C CYS A 239 -33.63 17.53 7.70
N VAL A 240 -34.57 18.48 7.70
CA VAL A 240 -35.81 18.40 6.91
C VAL A 240 -35.52 18.36 5.42
N ALA A 241 -34.68 19.28 4.92
CA ALA A 241 -34.39 19.38 3.48
C ALA A 241 -33.71 18.11 2.93
N ASN A 242 -32.99 17.38 3.79
CA ASN A 242 -32.21 16.19 3.44
C ASN A 242 -32.79 14.90 4.02
N PHE A 243 -34.01 14.93 4.55
CA PHE A 243 -34.73 13.77 5.08
C PHE A 243 -34.01 12.98 6.17
N VAL A 244 -33.24 13.67 7.03
CA VAL A 244 -32.53 13.06 8.14
C VAL A 244 -33.53 12.66 9.24
N PRO A 245 -33.55 11.40 9.71
CA PRO A 245 -34.50 10.96 10.75
C PRO A 245 -34.39 11.73 12.07
N GLU A 246 -35.51 11.86 12.80
CA GLU A 246 -35.56 12.50 14.14
C GLU A 246 -34.53 11.88 15.09
N GLU A 247 -34.33 10.56 15.08
CA GLU A 247 -33.34 9.89 15.93
C GLU A 247 -31.89 10.36 15.67
N ILE A 248 -31.55 10.67 14.42
CA ILE A 248 -30.22 11.17 14.07
C ILE A 248 -30.10 12.61 14.51
N PHE A 249 -31.12 13.44 14.25
CA PHE A 249 -31.16 14.80 14.78
C PHE A 249 -31.06 14.82 16.31
N ASP A 250 -31.83 13.99 17.00
CA ASP A 250 -31.83 13.87 18.45
C ASP A 250 -30.47 13.40 18.97
N LYS A 251 -29.80 12.45 18.31
CA LYS A 251 -28.40 12.11 18.64
C LYS A 251 -27.45 13.29 18.44
N CYS A 252 -27.69 14.12 17.44
CA CYS A 252 -26.89 15.33 17.21
C CYS A 252 -27.12 16.37 18.31
N VAL A 253 -28.33 16.49 18.85
CA VAL A 253 -28.67 17.52 19.84
C VAL A 253 -28.72 17.01 21.28
N SER A 254 -28.63 15.70 21.51
CA SER A 254 -28.60 15.09 22.83
C SER A 254 -27.17 14.83 23.29
N HIS A 255 -26.57 15.82 23.98
CA HIS A 255 -25.85 15.70 25.27
C HIS A 255 -24.95 16.91 25.58
N ASP A 256 -25.03 17.32 26.87
CA ASP A 256 -24.28 18.24 27.75
C ASP A 256 -23.30 19.33 27.25
N LYS A 257 -23.66 20.59 27.55
CA LYS A 257 -22.90 21.80 28.00
C LYS A 257 -21.57 22.27 27.39
N ASN A 258 -20.80 21.48 26.65
CA ASN A 258 -19.57 21.95 25.98
C ASN A 258 -19.83 22.24 24.49
N GLN A 259 -20.36 23.43 24.20
CA GLN A 259 -20.84 23.82 22.87
C GLN A 259 -19.85 23.66 21.69
N ARG A 260 -18.53 23.62 21.94
CA ARG A 260 -17.51 23.48 20.88
C ARG A 260 -17.17 22.02 20.54
N GLU A 261 -16.92 21.18 21.54
CA GLU A 261 -16.69 19.73 21.32
C GLU A 261 -17.96 19.02 20.83
N ASN A 262 -19.13 19.58 21.13
CA ASN A 262 -20.42 18.98 20.77
C ASN A 262 -20.81 19.26 19.31
N ALA A 263 -20.56 20.46 18.78
CA ALA A 263 -20.85 20.76 17.37
C ALA A 263 -20.09 19.82 16.42
N ALA A 264 -18.88 19.42 16.81
CA ALA A 264 -18.05 18.48 16.08
C ALA A 264 -18.65 17.05 16.03
N ASN A 265 -19.09 16.56 17.20
CA ASN A 265 -19.74 15.25 17.31
C ASN A 265 -21.12 15.20 16.65
N SER A 266 -21.88 16.30 16.64
CA SER A 266 -23.19 16.40 15.99
C SER A 266 -23.08 16.31 14.46
N ARG A 267 -22.13 17.03 13.85
CA ARG A 267 -21.94 17.02 12.40
C ARG A 267 -21.43 15.67 11.91
N TYR A 268 -20.55 15.03 12.70
CA TYR A 268 -20.08 13.67 12.45
C TYR A 268 -21.20 12.64 12.21
N TRP A 269 -22.28 12.65 13.02
CA TRP A 269 -23.39 11.69 12.87
C TRP A 269 -24.21 11.93 11.60
N ILE A 270 -24.43 13.20 11.23
CA ILE A 270 -25.11 13.54 9.98
C ILE A 270 -24.25 13.17 8.78
N PHE A 271 -22.95 13.46 8.82
CA PHE A 271 -22.02 13.06 7.76
C PHE A 271 -22.00 11.55 7.56
N ASN A 272 -21.93 10.77 8.64
CA ASN A 272 -22.01 9.31 8.55
C ASN A 272 -23.32 8.83 7.94
N HIS A 273 -24.45 9.37 8.40
CA HIS A 273 -25.74 8.99 7.84
C HIS A 273 -25.83 9.29 6.33
N LEU A 274 -25.38 10.47 5.89
CA LEU A 274 -25.39 10.85 4.48
C LEU A 274 -24.42 9.97 3.66
N LEU A 275 -23.23 9.68 4.18
CA LEU A 275 -22.25 8.82 3.51
C LEU A 275 -22.72 7.36 3.39
N GLU A 276 -23.28 6.80 4.46
CA GLU A 276 -23.86 5.44 4.47
C GLU A 276 -25.01 5.29 3.45
N ASN A 277 -25.80 6.35 3.26
CA ASN A 277 -26.90 6.38 2.29
C ASN A 277 -26.49 6.88 0.89
N GLN A 278 -25.19 7.00 0.61
CA GLN A 278 -24.65 7.44 -0.69
C GLN A 278 -25.13 8.83 -1.13
N GLN A 279 -25.53 9.67 -0.18
CA GLN A 279 -26.07 11.01 -0.36
C GLN A 279 -24.95 12.07 -0.43
N ILE A 280 -24.02 11.84 -1.35
CA ILE A 280 -22.77 12.57 -1.47
C ILE A 280 -23.02 14.06 -1.77
N GLU A 281 -23.94 14.41 -2.67
CA GLU A 281 -24.24 15.83 -2.96
C GLU A 281 -24.66 16.66 -1.73
N PHE A 282 -25.23 16.02 -0.71
CA PHE A 282 -25.69 16.70 0.51
C PHE A 282 -24.58 16.93 1.52
N VAL A 283 -23.56 16.06 1.54
CA VAL A 283 -22.30 16.29 2.26
C VAL A 283 -21.64 17.59 1.74
N GLN A 284 -21.78 17.90 0.43
CA GLN A 284 -21.15 19.10 -0.19
C GLN A 284 -21.83 20.40 0.20
N ALA A 285 -23.12 20.33 0.55
CA ALA A 285 -23.92 21.49 0.93
C ALA A 285 -23.83 21.80 2.44
N MET A 286 -23.13 20.97 3.22
CA MET A 286 -23.06 21.12 4.66
C MET A 286 -22.13 22.28 5.06
N PRO A 287 -22.52 23.12 6.04
CA PRO A 287 -21.66 24.18 6.56
C PRO A 287 -20.37 23.59 7.15
N HIS A 288 -19.23 23.98 6.57
CA HIS A 288 -17.91 23.43 6.88
C HIS A 288 -17.00 24.36 7.67
N GLN A 289 -17.47 25.57 7.93
CA GLN A 289 -16.79 26.51 8.82
C GLN A 289 -16.70 25.90 10.22
N ASP A 290 -15.54 26.07 10.85
CA ASP A 290 -15.23 25.60 12.20
C ASP A 290 -15.26 24.07 12.36
N MET A 291 -14.91 23.30 11.33
CA MET A 291 -14.67 21.85 11.49
C MET A 291 -13.28 21.60 12.08
N ASP A 292 -13.20 20.68 13.04
CA ASP A 292 -11.94 20.29 13.66
C ASP A 292 -11.22 19.17 12.87
N LEU A 293 -9.99 18.89 13.27
CA LEU A 293 -9.14 17.91 12.59
C LEU A 293 -9.68 16.48 12.64
N ASP A 294 -10.40 16.10 13.69
CA ASP A 294 -10.96 14.77 13.86
C ASP A 294 -12.15 14.56 12.91
N GLU A 295 -13.02 15.56 12.77
CA GLU A 295 -14.11 15.58 11.78
C GLU A 295 -13.57 15.46 10.36
N LEU A 296 -12.60 16.31 10.02
CA LEU A 296 -11.98 16.34 8.69
C LEU A 296 -11.27 15.02 8.36
N SER A 297 -10.57 14.45 9.35
CA SER A 297 -9.93 13.14 9.27
C SER A 297 -10.92 12.01 9.02
N HIS A 298 -12.05 12.04 9.72
CA HIS A 298 -13.10 11.03 9.58
C HIS A 298 -13.77 11.09 8.20
N ILE A 299 -14.13 12.30 7.75
CA ILE A 299 -14.67 12.51 6.40
C ILE A 299 -13.66 11.99 5.37
N ALA A 300 -12.39 12.39 5.47
CA ALA A 300 -11.35 11.98 4.54
C ALA A 300 -11.12 10.46 4.48
N SER A 301 -11.38 9.74 5.58
CA SER A 301 -11.27 8.28 5.63
C SER A 301 -12.34 7.52 4.83
N HIS A 302 -13.42 8.20 4.43
CA HIS A 302 -14.52 7.62 3.65
C HIS A 302 -14.51 8.04 2.17
N LEU A 303 -13.52 8.84 1.74
CA LEU A 303 -13.38 9.32 0.37
C LEU A 303 -12.61 8.29 -0.47
N ASN A 304 -13.36 7.35 -1.06
CA ASN A 304 -12.81 6.17 -1.72
C ASN A 304 -12.95 6.23 -3.26
N ALA A 305 -13.77 7.16 -3.80
CA ALA A 305 -14.06 7.28 -5.23
C ALA A 305 -13.60 8.61 -5.83
N GLU A 306 -13.32 8.63 -7.15
CA GLU A 306 -12.83 9.84 -7.84
C GLU A 306 -13.79 11.04 -7.77
N GLY A 307 -15.11 10.79 -7.75
CA GLY A 307 -16.13 11.83 -7.56
C GLY A 307 -16.20 12.40 -6.14
N GLN A 308 -15.59 11.73 -5.16
CA GLN A 308 -15.55 12.13 -3.75
C GLN A 308 -14.30 12.96 -3.40
N PHE A 309 -13.41 13.28 -4.35
CA PHE A 309 -12.28 14.18 -4.07
C PHE A 309 -12.62 15.67 -4.16
N VAL A 310 -13.82 16.01 -4.66
CA VAL A 310 -14.34 17.39 -4.61
C VAL A 310 -14.42 17.88 -3.15
N PHE A 311 -14.72 16.99 -2.21
CA PHE A 311 -14.77 17.25 -0.77
C PHE A 311 -13.43 17.66 -0.18
N VAL A 312 -12.36 16.96 -0.53
CA VAL A 312 -10.99 17.29 -0.06
C VAL A 312 -10.61 18.71 -0.49
N ASN A 313 -11.04 19.14 -1.68
CA ASN A 313 -10.82 20.51 -2.16
C ASN A 313 -11.70 21.54 -1.45
N GLN A 314 -12.93 21.19 -1.09
CA GLN A 314 -13.83 22.08 -0.33
C GLN A 314 -13.29 22.35 1.07
N PHE A 315 -12.74 21.33 1.74
CA PHE A 315 -12.16 21.45 3.08
C PHE A 315 -10.67 21.78 3.07
N ALA A 316 -10.11 22.13 1.91
CA ALA A 316 -8.67 22.32 1.77
C ALA A 316 -8.14 23.47 2.61
N ASN A 317 -8.94 24.52 2.82
CA ASN A 317 -8.54 25.67 3.61
C ASN A 317 -8.59 25.37 5.10
N GLU A 318 -9.62 24.64 5.54
CA GLU A 318 -9.81 24.17 6.91
C GLU A 318 -8.74 23.13 7.28
N LEU A 319 -8.48 22.15 6.41
CA LEU A 319 -7.38 21.19 6.59
C LEU A 319 -6.02 21.89 6.72
N LYS A 320 -5.79 22.96 5.95
CA LYS A 320 -4.56 23.77 6.06
C LYS A 320 -4.50 24.60 7.34
N SER A 321 -5.65 25.06 7.86
CA SER A 321 -5.68 25.84 9.09
C SER A 321 -5.55 24.97 10.33
N GLU A 322 -6.07 23.75 10.29
CA GLU A 322 -6.02 22.80 11.41
C GLU A 322 -4.71 22.01 11.45
N ILE A 323 -4.11 21.65 10.32
CA ILE A 323 -2.82 20.96 10.28
C ILE A 323 -1.69 21.98 10.43
N GLN A 324 -1.43 22.37 11.67
CA GLN A 324 -0.43 23.39 12.01
C GLN A 324 0.92 22.75 12.32
N ASP A 325 0.91 21.53 12.84
CA ASP A 325 2.13 20.86 13.26
C ASP A 325 2.23 19.39 12.80
N ARG A 326 3.29 18.74 13.29
CA ARG A 326 3.66 17.37 12.95
C ARG A 326 2.68 16.35 13.53
N ASP A 327 2.17 16.57 14.73
CA ASP A 327 1.27 15.63 15.40
C ASP A 327 -0.10 15.65 14.70
N ASP A 328 -0.59 16.84 14.34
CA ASP A 328 -1.78 17.02 13.50
C ASP A 328 -1.64 16.29 12.16
N PHE A 329 -0.54 16.55 11.45
CA PHE A 329 -0.27 15.93 10.15
C PHE A 329 -0.24 14.41 10.25
N SER A 330 0.38 13.88 11.30
CA SER A 330 0.49 12.44 11.47
C SER A 330 -0.84 11.79 11.84
N ALA A 331 -1.67 12.46 12.64
CA ALA A 331 -3.02 12.01 12.97
C ALA A 331 -3.88 11.92 11.71
N SER A 332 -3.81 12.93 10.84
CA SER A 332 -4.52 12.94 9.55
C SER A 332 -4.03 11.86 8.58
N LEU A 333 -2.72 11.61 8.51
CA LEU A 333 -2.22 10.50 7.69
C LEU A 333 -2.69 9.13 8.19
N LYS A 334 -2.84 8.97 9.50
CA LYS A 334 -3.27 7.70 10.11
C LYS A 334 -4.77 7.44 9.91
N SER A 335 -5.60 8.49 9.89
CA SER A 335 -7.04 8.38 9.67
C SER A 335 -7.37 8.10 8.20
N VAL A 336 -6.64 8.72 7.27
CA VAL A 336 -6.83 8.52 5.83
C VAL A 336 -6.09 7.26 5.36
N LYS A 337 -6.81 6.15 5.16
CA LYS A 337 -6.20 4.86 4.77
C LYS A 337 -6.01 4.69 3.26
N GLU A 338 -6.79 5.40 2.45
CA GLU A 338 -6.79 5.25 0.99
C GLU A 338 -5.66 6.02 0.30
N GLU A 339 -5.02 5.37 -0.69
CA GLU A 339 -3.86 5.89 -1.40
C GLU A 339 -4.12 7.26 -2.06
N LYS A 340 -5.23 7.36 -2.82
CA LYS A 340 -5.60 8.57 -3.56
C LYS A 340 -5.91 9.73 -2.62
N ALA A 341 -6.57 9.45 -1.49
CA ALA A 341 -6.91 10.45 -0.49
C ALA A 341 -5.66 10.99 0.23
N GLN A 342 -4.72 10.11 0.62
CA GLN A 342 -3.45 10.54 1.20
C GLN A 342 -2.62 11.40 0.25
N ARG A 343 -2.52 11.00 -1.04
CA ARG A 343 -1.84 11.81 -2.05
C ARG A 343 -2.46 13.21 -2.13
N ARG A 344 -3.79 13.30 -2.17
CA ARG A 344 -4.48 14.58 -2.28
C ARG A 344 -4.28 15.47 -1.06
N LEU A 345 -4.35 14.89 0.15
CA LEU A 345 -4.08 15.60 1.40
C LEU A 345 -2.67 16.25 1.38
N ILE A 346 -1.67 15.50 0.96
CA ILE A 346 -0.29 15.98 0.85
C ILE A 346 -0.15 17.06 -0.22
N GLU A 347 -0.78 16.89 -1.38
CA GLU A 347 -0.82 17.91 -2.44
C GLU A 347 -1.42 19.23 -1.93
N LEU A 348 -2.47 19.16 -1.12
CA LEU A 348 -3.10 20.35 -0.55
C LEU A 348 -2.19 21.06 0.43
N LEU A 349 -1.63 20.34 1.41
CA LEU A 349 -0.71 20.91 2.41
C LEU A 349 0.55 21.49 1.75
N GLY A 350 0.94 20.93 0.62
CA GLY A 350 2.13 21.31 -0.13
C GLY A 350 3.37 20.60 0.39
N ASN A 351 4.22 20.17 -0.55
CA ASN A 351 5.42 19.39 -0.24
C ASN A 351 6.36 20.07 0.76
N GLU A 352 6.45 21.41 0.73
CA GLU A 352 7.33 22.17 1.63
C GLU A 352 6.88 22.09 3.09
N ASN A 353 5.58 22.22 3.35
CA ASN A 353 5.02 22.06 4.71
C ASN A 353 5.24 20.64 5.23
N VAL A 354 4.98 19.63 4.39
CA VAL A 354 5.21 18.23 4.76
C VAL A 354 6.70 17.95 5.06
N ARG A 355 7.62 18.57 4.31
CA ARG A 355 9.07 18.52 4.62
C ARG A 355 9.41 19.21 5.94
N ASN A 356 8.69 20.26 6.31
CA ASN A 356 8.86 20.96 7.59
C ASN A 356 8.32 20.15 8.77
N PHE A 357 7.29 19.33 8.57
CA PHE A 357 6.80 18.34 9.53
C PHE A 357 7.70 17.10 9.65
N THR A 358 8.72 16.98 8.78
CA THR A 358 9.66 15.86 8.76
C THR A 358 11.09 16.36 9.00
N LYS A 359 11.41 16.71 10.25
CA LYS A 359 12.69 17.35 10.64
C LYS A 359 13.81 16.34 10.92
N ASN A 360 13.48 15.13 11.34
CA ASN A 360 14.44 14.07 11.70
C ASN A 360 13.99 12.68 11.21
N MET A 361 14.88 11.70 11.32
CA MET A 361 14.64 10.34 10.83
C MET A 361 13.50 9.62 11.58
N PHE A 362 13.30 9.94 12.87
CA PHE A 362 12.19 9.40 13.65
C PHE A 362 10.84 9.84 13.11
N GLU A 363 10.68 11.14 12.82
CA GLU A 363 9.48 11.70 12.21
C GLU A 363 9.24 11.14 10.81
N PHE A 364 10.29 11.02 10.01
CA PHE A 364 10.19 10.38 8.69
C PHE A 364 9.69 8.93 8.77
N LYS A 365 10.26 8.13 9.68
CA LYS A 365 9.85 6.74 9.92
C LYS A 365 8.39 6.67 10.38
N TYR A 366 7.99 7.56 11.30
CA TYR A 366 6.63 7.62 11.80
C TYR A 366 5.61 7.94 10.69
N ASN A 367 5.89 8.99 9.91
CA ASN A 367 5.01 9.41 8.81
C ASN A 367 4.92 8.32 7.75
N LEU A 368 6.05 7.76 7.32
CA LEU A 368 6.09 6.75 6.25
C LEU A 368 5.36 5.45 6.64
N LYS A 369 5.35 5.08 7.93
CA LYS A 369 4.58 3.93 8.42
C LYS A 369 3.08 4.12 8.20
N ASN A 370 2.58 5.34 8.33
CA ASN A 370 1.18 5.70 8.11
C ASN A 370 0.85 5.95 6.63
N ILE A 371 1.85 6.16 5.77
CA ILE A 371 1.65 6.26 4.31
C ILE A 371 1.31 4.89 3.72
N HIS A 372 0.28 4.87 2.87
CA HIS A 372 -0.18 3.72 2.11
C HIS A 372 0.95 3.11 1.28
N VAL A 373 1.08 1.78 1.29
CA VAL A 373 2.26 1.07 0.77
C VAL A 373 2.60 1.41 -0.68
N ASN A 374 1.58 1.58 -1.53
CA ASN A 374 1.75 1.92 -2.94
C ASN A 374 2.21 3.37 -3.16
N TYR A 375 1.93 4.27 -2.22
CA TYR A 375 2.31 5.69 -2.34
C TYR A 375 3.65 6.00 -1.67
N ARG A 376 4.23 5.09 -0.87
CA ARG A 376 5.48 5.31 -0.14
C ARG A 376 6.64 5.75 -1.04
N THR A 377 6.81 5.11 -2.20
CA THR A 377 7.89 5.47 -3.13
C THR A 377 7.74 6.91 -3.62
N ASP A 378 6.55 7.28 -4.09
CA ASP A 378 6.26 8.65 -4.53
C ASP A 378 6.38 9.67 -3.40
N TYR A 379 5.96 9.31 -2.18
CA TYR A 379 6.12 10.16 -1.00
C TYR A 379 7.60 10.46 -0.72
N VAL A 380 8.46 9.44 -0.75
CA VAL A 380 9.89 9.63 -0.53
C VAL A 380 10.53 10.44 -1.66
N GLU A 381 10.23 10.11 -2.91
CA GLU A 381 10.88 10.72 -4.08
C GLU A 381 10.37 12.14 -4.40
N LYS A 382 9.05 12.34 -4.38
CA LYS A 382 8.42 13.58 -4.86
C LYS A 382 8.08 14.54 -3.72
N VAL A 383 7.60 14.00 -2.60
CA VAL A 383 7.15 14.83 -1.47
C VAL A 383 8.34 15.22 -0.61
N ILE A 384 8.99 14.25 0.05
CA ILE A 384 10.15 14.53 0.90
C ILE A 384 11.36 14.96 0.05
N GLY A 385 11.64 14.21 -1.01
CA GLY A 385 12.68 14.55 -1.98
C GLY A 385 14.10 14.19 -1.53
N LYS A 386 14.97 14.01 -2.52
CA LYS A 386 16.37 13.58 -2.36
C LYS A 386 17.16 14.44 -1.38
N GLU A 387 17.08 15.76 -1.52
CA GLU A 387 17.84 16.70 -0.67
C GLU A 387 17.50 16.54 0.80
N LYS A 388 16.21 16.44 1.13
CA LYS A 388 15.76 16.28 2.52
C LYS A 388 16.18 14.93 3.08
N ILE A 389 15.99 13.84 2.35
CA ILE A 389 16.44 12.51 2.80
C ILE A 389 17.96 12.47 3.02
N LEU A 390 18.75 13.12 2.15
CA LEU A 390 20.21 13.20 2.35
C LEU A 390 20.59 13.96 3.62
N LEU A 391 19.77 14.93 4.06
CA LEU A 391 19.93 15.61 5.34
C LEU A 391 19.43 14.78 6.52
N LEU A 392 18.44 13.90 6.34
CA LEU A 392 17.92 13.04 7.40
C LEU A 392 18.82 11.84 7.67
N VAL A 393 19.46 11.31 6.63
CA VAL A 393 20.34 10.14 6.70
C VAL A 393 21.79 10.60 6.78
N LYS A 394 22.27 10.78 8.01
CA LYS A 394 23.63 11.26 8.34
C LYS A 394 24.54 10.17 8.91
N SER A 395 23.96 9.11 9.44
CA SER A 395 24.66 8.02 10.13
C SER A 395 24.29 6.65 9.56
N TYR A 396 25.10 5.65 9.88
CA TYR A 396 24.84 4.24 9.56
C TYR A 396 23.45 3.79 10.07
N CYS A 397 23.07 4.15 11.31
CA CYS A 397 21.80 3.74 11.89
C CYS A 397 20.61 4.28 11.09
N GLU A 398 20.65 5.56 10.72
CA GLU A 398 19.60 6.21 9.93
C GLU A 398 19.55 5.65 8.50
N TYR A 399 20.70 5.29 7.92
CA TYR A 399 20.73 4.63 6.62
C TYR A 399 20.09 3.25 6.67
N ASN A 400 20.32 2.49 7.74
CA ASN A 400 19.69 1.19 7.93
C ASN A 400 18.18 1.29 8.20
N ASP A 401 17.75 2.29 8.98
CA ASP A 401 16.33 2.62 9.09
C ASP A 401 15.73 2.95 7.72
N PHE A 402 16.44 3.70 6.87
CA PHE A 402 15.98 4.00 5.51
C PHE A 402 15.88 2.74 4.64
N LEU A 403 16.86 1.84 4.71
CA LEU A 403 16.85 0.57 3.97
C LEU A 403 15.67 -0.34 4.36
N GLU A 404 15.27 -0.34 5.63
CA GLU A 404 14.10 -1.09 6.12
C GLU A 404 12.78 -0.55 5.55
N LEU A 405 12.74 0.76 5.29
CA LEU A 405 11.55 1.51 4.92
C LEU A 405 11.27 1.55 3.41
N ILE A 406 12.31 1.48 2.58
CA ILE A 406 12.15 1.50 1.12
C ILE A 406 11.61 0.19 0.59
N ASN A 407 10.72 0.29 -0.39
CA ASN A 407 10.04 -0.86 -0.96
C ASN A 407 11.05 -1.83 -1.58
N LYS A 408 10.89 -3.11 -1.27
CA LYS A 408 11.81 -4.19 -1.64
C LYS A 408 11.62 -4.62 -3.11
N SER A 409 11.74 -3.67 -4.03
CA SER A 409 11.59 -3.88 -5.48
C SER A 409 12.86 -4.46 -6.11
N ASP A 410 12.71 -4.96 -7.34
CA ASP A 410 13.76 -5.56 -8.17
C ASP A 410 14.80 -4.55 -8.68
N LYS A 411 14.68 -3.26 -8.33
CA LYS A 411 15.58 -2.19 -8.76
C LYS A 411 16.15 -1.41 -7.58
N GLN A 412 16.23 -2.05 -6.41
CA GLN A 412 16.63 -1.41 -5.17
C GLN A 412 18.06 -0.86 -5.25
N VAL A 413 19.00 -1.59 -5.87
CA VAL A 413 20.40 -1.15 -6.00
C VAL A 413 20.50 0.08 -6.89
N THR A 414 19.87 0.08 -8.06
CA THR A 414 19.85 1.22 -8.98
C THR A 414 19.22 2.45 -8.32
N TYR A 415 18.13 2.26 -7.56
CA TYR A 415 17.51 3.33 -6.80
C TYR A 415 18.48 3.92 -5.77
N LEU A 416 19.10 3.10 -4.93
CA LEU A 416 20.06 3.53 -3.91
C LEU A 416 21.28 4.23 -4.52
N ALA A 417 21.80 3.71 -5.64
CA ALA A 417 22.89 4.31 -6.41
C ALA A 417 22.55 5.75 -6.83
N ASN A 418 21.38 5.94 -7.44
CA ASN A 418 20.92 7.24 -7.90
C ASN A 418 20.64 8.19 -6.74
N PHE A 419 20.18 7.65 -5.60
CA PHE A 419 19.72 8.43 -4.47
C PHE A 419 20.87 8.92 -3.58
N PHE A 420 21.74 8.03 -3.12
CA PHE A 420 22.84 8.37 -2.21
C PHE A 420 24.19 8.54 -2.90
N GLY A 421 24.39 7.89 -4.05
CA GLY A 421 25.72 7.73 -4.63
C GLY A 421 26.54 6.67 -3.89
N LYS A 422 27.55 6.14 -4.60
CA LYS A 422 28.41 5.06 -4.10
C LYS A 422 29.21 5.51 -2.88
N GLU A 423 29.81 6.69 -2.94
CA GLU A 423 30.72 7.21 -1.92
C GLU A 423 30.02 7.39 -0.58
N LYS A 424 28.79 7.91 -0.58
CA LYS A 424 28.01 8.11 0.65
C LYS A 424 27.59 6.77 1.28
N ILE A 425 27.23 5.78 0.47
CA ILE A 425 26.90 4.43 0.96
C ILE A 425 28.14 3.77 1.59
N GLN A 426 29.30 3.89 0.94
CA GLN A 426 30.57 3.39 1.47
C GLN A 426 30.94 4.08 2.80
N ALA A 427 30.59 5.35 2.99
CA ALA A 427 30.80 6.04 4.26
C ALA A 427 29.97 5.47 5.42
N PHE A 428 28.86 4.79 5.14
CA PHE A 428 28.04 4.09 6.15
C PHE A 428 28.55 2.67 6.48
N VAL A 429 29.67 2.26 5.89
CA VAL A 429 30.26 0.95 6.07
C VAL A 429 31.63 1.12 6.73
N GLU A 430 31.75 0.82 8.01
CA GLU A 430 33.00 0.89 8.78
C GLU A 430 33.42 -0.49 9.32
N SER A 431 32.50 -1.46 9.34
CA SER A 431 32.76 -2.82 9.81
C SER A 431 31.99 -3.89 9.03
N HIS A 432 32.44 -5.15 9.13
CA HIS A 432 31.76 -6.31 8.55
C HIS A 432 30.32 -6.48 9.10
N CYS A 433 30.08 -6.18 10.39
CA CYS A 433 28.74 -6.22 10.97
C CYS A 433 27.78 -5.29 10.25
N GLN A 434 28.23 -4.07 9.90
CA GLN A 434 27.40 -3.11 9.17
C GLN A 434 27.14 -3.54 7.73
N VAL A 435 28.12 -4.19 7.06
CA VAL A 435 27.90 -4.82 5.75
C VAL A 435 26.79 -5.87 5.83
N ILE A 436 26.87 -6.77 6.81
CA ILE A 436 25.87 -7.83 7.02
C ILE A 436 24.49 -7.23 7.30
N ASP A 437 24.44 -6.23 8.19
CA ASP A 437 23.20 -5.55 8.58
C ASP A 437 22.51 -4.87 7.38
N GLN A 438 23.29 -4.22 6.52
CA GLN A 438 22.78 -3.64 5.27
C GLN A 438 22.30 -4.73 4.30
N LEU A 439 23.11 -5.77 4.04
CA LEU A 439 22.76 -6.86 3.12
C LEU A 439 21.48 -7.60 3.54
N ASN A 440 21.25 -7.77 4.84
CA ASN A 440 20.03 -8.39 5.36
C ASN A 440 18.76 -7.57 5.10
N ARG A 441 18.89 -6.24 4.90
CA ARG A 441 17.77 -5.34 4.55
C ARG A 441 17.55 -5.22 3.04
N ILE A 442 18.52 -5.62 2.23
CA ILE A 442 18.41 -5.70 0.77
C ILE A 442 17.74 -7.01 0.36
N GLN A 443 16.96 -6.97 -0.73
CA GLN A 443 16.36 -8.18 -1.31
C GLN A 443 17.44 -9.21 -1.67
N PRO A 444 17.23 -10.53 -1.40
CA PRO A 444 18.23 -11.57 -1.66
C PRO A 444 18.86 -11.48 -3.04
N LYS A 445 18.04 -11.36 -4.10
CA LYS A 445 18.49 -11.26 -5.50
C LYS A 445 19.30 -10.00 -5.84
N GLU A 446 19.20 -8.95 -5.03
CA GLU A 446 19.91 -7.68 -5.22
C GLU A 446 21.18 -7.59 -4.36
N ARG A 447 21.41 -8.52 -3.43
CA ARG A 447 22.54 -8.47 -2.48
C ARG A 447 23.89 -8.47 -3.20
N TYR A 448 24.05 -9.34 -4.21
CA TYR A 448 25.29 -9.41 -4.97
C TYR A 448 25.56 -8.09 -5.72
N ALA A 449 24.54 -7.52 -6.34
CA ALA A 449 24.64 -6.21 -7.00
C ALA A 449 24.94 -5.09 -5.98
N TYR A 450 24.33 -5.11 -4.80
CA TYR A 450 24.61 -4.14 -3.73
C TYR A 450 26.06 -4.21 -3.27
N LEU A 451 26.56 -5.41 -3.01
CA LEU A 451 27.94 -5.65 -2.58
C LEU A 451 28.94 -5.19 -3.65
N THR A 452 28.68 -5.49 -4.92
CA THR A 452 29.63 -5.23 -6.02
C THR A 452 29.59 -3.79 -6.51
N GLN A 453 28.40 -3.20 -6.65
CA GLN A 453 28.21 -1.88 -7.26
C GLN A 453 28.30 -0.74 -6.24
N LEU A 454 27.80 -0.96 -5.01
CA LEU A 454 27.68 0.10 -4.00
C LEU A 454 28.74 -0.01 -2.92
N ILE A 455 28.90 -1.17 -2.28
CA ILE A 455 30.01 -1.35 -1.31
C ILE A 455 31.33 -1.38 -2.07
N GLY A 456 31.45 -2.25 -3.07
CA GLY A 456 32.65 -2.44 -3.89
C GLY A 456 33.75 -3.22 -3.19
N ALA A 457 34.63 -3.80 -4.00
CA ALA A 457 35.73 -4.67 -3.56
C ALA A 457 36.68 -3.97 -2.58
N GLU A 458 37.16 -2.77 -2.90
CA GLU A 458 38.13 -2.04 -2.07
C GLU A 458 37.60 -1.79 -0.65
N LYS A 459 36.36 -1.31 -0.55
CA LYS A 459 35.74 -1.06 0.76
C LYS A 459 35.51 -2.34 1.52
N LEU A 460 35.03 -3.39 0.86
CA LEU A 460 34.85 -4.71 1.47
C LEU A 460 36.16 -5.26 2.04
N ARG A 461 37.26 -5.18 1.28
CA ARG A 461 38.59 -5.62 1.75
C ARG A 461 39.02 -4.84 2.99
N SER A 462 38.83 -3.52 3.00
CA SER A 462 39.19 -2.67 4.15
C SER A 462 38.48 -3.07 5.45
N VAL A 463 37.19 -3.43 5.38
CA VAL A 463 36.41 -3.79 6.59
C VAL A 463 36.61 -5.23 7.05
N LEU A 464 37.10 -6.11 6.17
CA LEU A 464 37.44 -7.50 6.53
C LEU A 464 38.77 -7.60 7.27
N SER A 465 39.69 -6.63 7.09
CA SER A 465 40.94 -6.51 7.87
C SER A 465 41.73 -7.83 7.99
N GLU A 466 41.83 -8.59 6.90
CA GLU A 466 42.52 -9.89 6.86
C GLU A 466 41.95 -10.97 7.82
N ASN A 467 40.70 -10.83 8.28
CA ASN A 467 40.08 -11.72 9.25
C ASN A 467 39.05 -12.67 8.61
N TRP A 468 39.34 -13.97 8.64
CA TRP A 468 38.47 -14.99 8.04
C TRP A 468 37.11 -15.14 8.73
N CYS A 469 36.99 -14.90 10.04
CA CYS A 469 35.70 -14.93 10.74
C CYS A 469 34.74 -13.87 10.17
N MET A 470 35.27 -12.69 9.84
CA MET A 470 34.50 -11.60 9.25
C MET A 470 34.04 -11.96 7.83
N LEU A 471 34.93 -12.58 7.05
CA LEU A 471 34.62 -13.06 5.70
C LEU A 471 33.54 -14.14 5.74
N GLU A 472 33.70 -15.14 6.61
CA GLU A 472 32.73 -16.21 6.83
C GLU A 472 31.33 -15.64 7.14
N ALA A 473 31.26 -14.65 8.04
CA ALA A 473 30.01 -14.01 8.44
C ALA A 473 29.33 -13.28 7.26
N VAL A 474 30.10 -12.61 6.39
CA VAL A 474 29.57 -11.97 5.17
C VAL A 474 29.07 -13.00 4.16
N LEU A 475 29.84 -14.08 3.91
CA LEU A 475 29.47 -15.11 2.93
C LEU A 475 28.18 -15.85 3.28
N LYS A 476 27.90 -16.04 4.59
CA LYS A 476 26.66 -16.67 5.07
C LYS A 476 25.39 -15.92 4.68
N VAL A 477 25.48 -14.65 4.30
CA VAL A 477 24.33 -13.84 3.87
C VAL A 477 23.92 -14.13 2.41
N PHE A 478 24.80 -14.78 1.64
CA PHE A 478 24.61 -15.08 0.22
C PHE A 478 24.27 -16.55 -0.02
N ASP A 479 23.61 -16.80 -1.15
CA ASP A 479 23.33 -18.14 -1.63
C ASP A 479 24.62 -18.83 -2.09
N GLU A 480 24.64 -20.16 -2.06
CA GLU A 480 25.82 -20.97 -2.40
C GLU A 480 26.42 -20.63 -3.76
N SER A 481 25.57 -20.33 -4.75
CA SER A 481 25.98 -20.02 -6.13
C SER A 481 26.68 -18.65 -6.28
N GLU A 482 26.57 -17.77 -5.29
CA GLU A 482 27.17 -16.43 -5.31
C GLU A 482 28.47 -16.37 -4.50
N ARG A 483 28.66 -17.27 -3.54
CA ARG A 483 29.81 -17.27 -2.62
C ARG A 483 31.15 -17.39 -3.35
N GLU A 484 31.26 -18.28 -4.35
CA GLU A 484 32.49 -18.42 -5.14
C GLU A 484 32.83 -17.12 -5.89
N LYS A 485 31.84 -16.45 -6.48
CA LYS A 485 32.04 -15.18 -7.19
C LYS A 485 32.48 -14.09 -6.22
N ILE A 486 31.93 -14.04 -5.02
CA ILE A 486 32.36 -13.07 -4.00
C ILE A 486 33.82 -13.30 -3.62
N LEU A 487 34.21 -14.55 -3.41
CA LEU A 487 35.59 -14.91 -3.10
C LEU A 487 36.53 -14.46 -4.23
N PHE A 488 36.29 -14.84 -5.48
CA PHE A 488 37.27 -14.63 -6.55
C PHE A 488 37.09 -13.33 -7.35
N ASP A 489 35.86 -12.94 -7.66
CA ASP A 489 35.58 -11.79 -8.52
C ASP A 489 35.57 -10.47 -7.72
N VAL A 490 35.18 -10.53 -6.43
CA VAL A 490 35.09 -9.33 -5.57
C VAL A 490 36.34 -9.21 -4.69
N ILE A 491 36.62 -10.20 -3.84
CA ILE A 491 37.75 -10.13 -2.92
C ILE A 491 39.06 -10.32 -3.69
N GLY A 492 39.12 -11.28 -4.60
CA GLY A 492 40.30 -11.55 -5.40
C GLY A 492 41.30 -12.45 -4.69
N LEU A 493 42.05 -13.22 -5.48
CA LEU A 493 42.90 -14.30 -5.00
C LEU A 493 44.01 -13.84 -4.03
N ASP A 494 44.66 -12.73 -4.35
CA ASP A 494 45.77 -12.21 -3.53
C ASP A 494 45.31 -11.80 -2.13
N GLU A 495 44.13 -11.18 -2.03
CA GLU A 495 43.57 -10.77 -0.74
C GLU A 495 42.99 -11.95 0.02
N LEU A 496 42.36 -12.90 -0.68
CA LEU A 496 41.92 -14.16 -0.08
C LEU A 496 43.07 -14.92 0.58
N ARG A 497 44.26 -14.94 -0.03
CA ARG A 497 45.45 -15.59 0.54
C ARG A 497 45.93 -14.92 1.82
N LYS A 498 45.67 -13.62 2.01
CA LYS A 498 45.95 -12.92 3.27
C LYS A 498 44.92 -13.25 4.34
N ILE A 499 43.65 -13.33 3.96
CA ILE A 499 42.53 -13.66 4.87
C ILE A 499 42.56 -15.15 5.27
N ILE A 500 42.94 -16.03 4.35
CA ILE A 500 42.98 -17.49 4.51
C ILE A 500 44.42 -17.97 4.24
N PRO A 501 45.37 -17.71 5.16
CA PRO A 501 46.75 -18.11 4.98
C PRO A 501 46.89 -19.63 5.09
N LEU A 502 47.32 -20.27 3.99
CA LEU A 502 47.56 -21.71 3.95
C LEU A 502 48.61 -22.13 4.98
N GLY A 503 48.31 -23.18 5.75
CA GLY A 503 49.24 -23.85 6.67
C GLY A 503 49.47 -23.19 8.04
N SER A 504 48.90 -22.02 8.32
CA SER A 504 49.00 -21.36 9.64
C SER A 504 47.69 -21.38 10.44
N ASP A 505 46.53 -21.32 9.77
CA ASP A 505 45.22 -21.37 10.44
C ASP A 505 44.25 -22.29 9.71
N LYS A 506 44.31 -23.58 10.05
CA LYS A 506 43.39 -24.62 9.53
C LYS A 506 41.92 -24.28 9.78
N ARG A 507 41.61 -23.50 10.81
CA ARG A 507 40.23 -23.10 11.14
C ARG A 507 39.61 -22.23 10.06
N ALA A 508 40.41 -21.39 9.39
CA ALA A 508 39.94 -20.54 8.30
C ALA A 508 39.46 -21.36 7.10
N ILE A 509 40.23 -22.39 6.72
CA ILE A 509 39.89 -23.32 5.64
C ILE A 509 38.66 -24.15 6.02
N ASP A 510 38.66 -24.71 7.23
CA ASP A 510 37.55 -25.54 7.74
C ASP A 510 36.24 -24.74 7.90
N ALA A 511 36.31 -23.42 8.12
CA ALA A 511 35.13 -22.57 8.23
C ALA A 511 34.58 -22.12 6.87
N ILE A 512 35.43 -21.75 5.91
CA ILE A 512 35.01 -21.17 4.64
C ILE A 512 34.71 -22.23 3.58
N THR A 513 35.49 -23.31 3.52
CA THR A 513 35.35 -24.35 2.49
C THR A 513 33.95 -24.99 2.49
N PRO A 514 33.36 -25.37 3.65
CA PRO A 514 32.03 -25.97 3.68
C PRO A 514 30.90 -25.02 3.25
N LEU A 515 31.14 -23.71 3.16
CA LEU A 515 30.17 -22.76 2.65
C LEU A 515 30.02 -22.83 1.13
N LEU A 516 30.91 -23.52 0.42
CA LEU A 516 30.84 -23.69 -1.02
C LEU A 516 30.24 -25.04 -1.43
N PRO A 517 29.57 -25.11 -2.59
CA PRO A 517 29.20 -26.37 -3.25
C PRO A 517 30.39 -27.34 -3.35
N VAL A 518 30.13 -28.65 -3.22
CA VAL A 518 31.17 -29.69 -3.17
C VAL A 518 32.09 -29.66 -4.40
N ASP A 519 31.55 -29.36 -5.57
CA ASP A 519 32.30 -29.21 -6.83
C ASP A 519 33.22 -27.98 -6.85
N GLN A 520 32.93 -26.96 -6.03
CA GLN A 520 33.70 -25.72 -5.90
C GLN A 520 34.71 -25.74 -4.75
N GLN A 521 34.57 -26.66 -3.78
CA GLN A 521 35.49 -26.80 -2.65
C GLN A 521 36.92 -27.11 -3.09
N THR A 522 37.07 -28.07 -4.00
CA THR A 522 38.38 -28.43 -4.57
C THR A 522 38.99 -27.28 -5.37
N SER A 523 38.16 -26.55 -6.13
CA SER A 523 38.56 -25.35 -6.88
C SER A 523 39.12 -24.26 -5.96
N LEU A 524 38.49 -24.04 -4.79
CA LEU A 524 38.98 -23.08 -3.80
C LEU A 524 40.37 -23.43 -3.30
N LEU A 525 40.57 -24.68 -2.85
CA LEU A 525 41.85 -25.15 -2.33
C LEU A 525 42.96 -25.08 -3.39
N ASP A 526 42.66 -25.49 -4.62
CA ASP A 526 43.63 -25.47 -5.73
C ASP A 526 44.07 -24.05 -6.11
N LYS A 527 43.15 -23.08 -6.07
CA LYS A 527 43.44 -21.66 -6.35
C LYS A 527 44.21 -21.00 -5.21
N LEU A 528 43.84 -21.27 -3.95
CA LEU A 528 44.56 -20.74 -2.79
C LEU A 528 46.01 -21.23 -2.78
N THR A 529 46.26 -22.49 -3.17
CA THR A 529 47.59 -23.10 -3.19
C THR A 529 48.49 -22.44 -4.25
N THR A 530 49.56 -21.79 -3.81
CA THR A 530 50.54 -21.15 -4.70
C THR A 530 51.35 -22.19 -5.48
N ASP A 531 51.88 -21.81 -6.64
CA ASP A 531 52.77 -22.69 -7.42
C ASP A 531 54.05 -23.03 -6.64
N GLU A 532 54.52 -22.11 -5.79
CA GLU A 532 55.63 -22.33 -4.86
C GLU A 532 55.30 -23.44 -3.84
N GLU A 533 54.12 -23.40 -3.25
CA GLU A 533 53.67 -24.43 -2.30
C GLU A 533 53.50 -25.79 -3.00
N LYS A 534 52.97 -25.81 -4.23
CA LYS A 534 52.87 -27.03 -5.06
C LYS A 534 54.25 -27.61 -5.37
N ALA A 535 55.20 -26.77 -5.77
CA ALA A 535 56.56 -27.19 -6.07
C ALA A 535 57.30 -27.67 -4.81
N ALA A 536 57.16 -26.95 -3.70
CA ALA A 536 57.75 -27.33 -2.42
C ALA A 536 57.21 -28.65 -1.91
N LYS A 537 55.90 -28.93 -2.06
CA LYS A 537 55.30 -30.23 -1.71
C LYS A 537 55.99 -31.38 -2.44
N ILE A 538 56.27 -31.23 -3.73
CA ILE A 538 57.00 -32.24 -4.51
C ILE A 538 58.39 -32.47 -3.92
N GLU A 539 59.13 -31.41 -3.60
CA GLU A 539 60.49 -31.52 -3.06
C GLU A 539 60.55 -32.09 -1.64
N VAL A 540 59.64 -31.69 -0.75
CA VAL A 540 59.52 -32.24 0.61
C VAL A 540 59.21 -33.74 0.56
N LEU A 541 58.30 -34.18 -0.32
CA LEU A 541 57.97 -35.59 -0.50
C LEU A 541 59.13 -36.39 -1.12
N LYS A 542 59.92 -35.81 -2.02
CA LYS A 542 61.18 -36.43 -2.50
C LYS A 542 62.17 -36.64 -1.35
N VAL A 543 62.31 -35.69 -0.44
CA VAL A 543 63.16 -35.84 0.76
C VAL A 543 62.64 -36.97 1.64
N LYS A 544 61.32 -37.04 1.88
CA LYS A 544 60.70 -38.15 2.60
C LYS A 544 61.07 -39.49 1.99
N GLU A 545 60.85 -39.66 0.69
CA GLU A 545 61.20 -40.90 -0.01
C GLU A 545 62.69 -41.22 0.09
N LYS A 546 63.55 -40.21 -0.06
CA LYS A 546 64.99 -40.37 0.08
C LYS A 546 65.36 -40.86 1.48
N ILE A 547 64.79 -40.29 2.53
CA ILE A 547 65.02 -40.70 3.92
C ILE A 547 64.55 -42.14 4.14
N ILE A 548 63.38 -42.51 3.61
CA ILE A 548 62.84 -43.88 3.72
C ILE A 548 63.77 -44.89 3.02
N LYS A 549 64.21 -44.60 1.79
CA LYS A 549 65.02 -45.52 0.95
C LYS A 549 66.49 -45.60 1.38
N THR A 550 67.03 -44.56 2.03
CA THR A 550 68.46 -44.51 2.38
C THR A 550 68.78 -45.33 3.62
N THR A 551 69.73 -46.25 3.54
CA THR A 551 70.29 -46.92 4.72
C THR A 551 71.34 -46.01 5.34
N PHE A 552 71.15 -45.63 6.60
CA PHE A 552 72.10 -44.79 7.33
C PHE A 552 73.01 -45.69 8.18
N SER A 553 74.32 -45.64 7.93
CA SER A 553 75.31 -46.26 8.80
C SER A 553 75.57 -45.36 10.01
N LEU A 554 74.92 -45.64 11.13
CA LEU A 554 75.31 -45.06 12.41
C LEU A 554 76.55 -45.83 12.89
N GLY A 555 77.69 -45.14 12.98
CA GLY A 555 78.99 -45.79 13.24
C GLY A 555 79.01 -46.63 14.51
N LEU A 556 79.67 -47.79 14.44
CA LEU A 556 79.71 -48.84 15.48
C LEU A 556 80.45 -48.47 16.79
N PHE A 557 80.93 -47.23 16.95
CA PHE A 557 81.78 -46.83 18.08
C PHE A 557 81.55 -45.40 18.61
N GLY A 558 80.34 -44.84 18.44
CA GLY A 558 79.96 -43.62 19.18
C GLY A 558 80.88 -42.39 18.98
N MET A 559 81.61 -42.32 17.87
CA MET A 559 82.39 -41.15 17.49
C MET A 559 81.87 -40.64 16.15
N GLY A 560 80.74 -39.93 16.21
CA GLY A 560 80.11 -39.33 15.04
C GLY A 560 78.63 -38.96 15.21
N TRP A 561 78.34 -37.98 16.09
CA TRP A 561 77.14 -37.13 16.15
C TRP A 561 75.80 -37.78 16.52
N SER A 562 75.09 -37.12 17.46
CA SER A 562 73.76 -37.47 17.98
C SER A 562 72.81 -37.92 16.88
N GLY A 563 72.49 -39.21 16.83
CA GLY A 563 71.40 -39.75 16.02
C GLY A 563 70.12 -39.86 16.87
N GLY A 564 68.97 -39.86 16.20
CA GLY A 564 67.69 -40.09 16.85
C GLY A 564 66.85 -41.10 16.09
N GLU A 565 65.85 -41.66 16.76
CA GLU A 565 64.85 -42.50 16.11
C GLU A 565 63.79 -41.62 15.44
N ILE A 566 63.45 -41.98 14.21
CA ILE A 566 62.25 -41.51 13.52
C ILE A 566 61.26 -42.67 13.39
N GLU A 567 59.97 -42.36 13.41
CA GLU A 567 58.91 -43.31 13.13
C GLU A 567 58.46 -43.15 11.67
N LEU A 568 58.45 -44.26 10.93
CA LEU A 568 57.98 -44.34 9.54
C LEU A 568 56.45 -44.49 9.49
N ASP A 569 55.86 -44.34 8.31
CA ASP A 569 54.40 -44.38 8.15
C ASP A 569 53.77 -45.76 8.47
N ASP A 570 54.57 -46.84 8.46
CA ASP A 570 54.16 -48.19 8.85
C ASP A 570 54.31 -48.45 10.37
N GLY A 571 54.66 -47.42 11.14
CA GLY A 571 54.91 -47.50 12.58
C GLY A 571 56.27 -48.10 12.95
N SER A 572 57.09 -48.50 11.96
CA SER A 572 58.45 -48.97 12.23
C SER A 572 59.38 -47.82 12.61
N LYS A 573 60.40 -48.13 13.43
CA LYS A 573 61.40 -47.15 13.86
C LYS A 573 62.67 -47.28 13.05
N LYS A 574 63.25 -46.13 12.68
CA LYS A 574 64.49 -46.03 11.92
C LYS A 574 65.45 -45.06 12.60
N SER A 575 66.68 -45.50 12.81
CA SER A 575 67.71 -44.65 13.40
C SER A 575 68.42 -43.83 12.32
N VAL A 576 68.47 -42.50 12.48
CA VAL A 576 69.01 -41.57 11.48
C VAL A 576 69.90 -40.49 12.14
N PRO A 577 70.79 -39.82 11.39
CA PRO A 577 71.54 -38.67 11.89
C PRO A 577 70.61 -37.52 12.35
N ALA A 578 71.01 -36.72 13.34
CA ALA A 578 70.17 -35.60 13.84
C ALA A 578 69.70 -34.62 12.76
N SER A 579 70.52 -34.33 11.75
CA SER A 579 70.11 -33.46 10.62
C SER A 579 68.96 -34.07 9.82
N VAL A 580 69.02 -35.38 9.57
CA VAL A 580 67.98 -36.15 8.90
C VAL A 580 66.73 -36.27 9.78
N GLN A 581 66.91 -36.43 11.09
CA GLN A 581 65.78 -36.42 12.04
C GLN A 581 65.05 -35.07 12.02
N LYS A 582 65.77 -33.95 11.99
CA LYS A 582 65.16 -32.61 11.87
C LYS A 582 64.44 -32.45 10.54
N GLN A 583 65.04 -32.88 9.42
CA GLN A 583 64.37 -32.86 8.12
C GLN A 583 63.09 -33.71 8.13
N TRP A 584 63.13 -34.90 8.75
CA TRP A 584 61.96 -35.77 8.92
C TRP A 584 60.87 -35.09 9.74
N ASN A 585 61.22 -34.40 10.83
CA ASN A 585 60.25 -33.67 11.62
C ASN A 585 59.54 -32.58 10.80
N TYR A 586 60.27 -31.79 10.01
CA TYR A 586 59.66 -30.80 9.11
C TYR A 586 58.79 -31.42 8.01
N VAL A 587 59.20 -32.58 7.45
CA VAL A 587 58.34 -33.37 6.55
C VAL A 587 57.04 -33.75 7.26
N LYS A 588 57.12 -34.36 8.46
CA LYS A 588 55.93 -34.81 9.19
C LYS A 588 55.07 -33.65 9.69
N TRP A 589 55.66 -32.50 10.02
CA TRP A 589 54.91 -31.29 10.34
C TRP A 589 54.17 -30.75 9.12
N ALA A 590 54.79 -30.75 7.93
CA ALA A 590 54.11 -30.37 6.69
C ALA A 590 52.99 -31.35 6.30
N GLU A 591 53.22 -32.67 6.44
CA GLU A 591 52.19 -33.70 6.19
C GLU A 591 51.02 -33.63 7.17
N LYS A 592 51.28 -33.19 8.41
CA LYS A 592 50.24 -32.93 9.41
C LYS A 592 49.66 -31.52 9.29
N GLU A 593 49.97 -30.79 8.21
CA GLU A 593 49.52 -29.42 7.94
C GLU A 593 49.85 -28.43 9.07
N SER A 594 50.89 -28.72 9.86
CA SER A 594 51.33 -27.91 10.98
C SER A 594 52.30 -26.78 10.56
N VAL A 595 52.88 -26.90 9.36
CA VAL A 595 53.75 -25.91 8.71
C VAL A 595 53.50 -25.99 7.18
N PRO A 596 53.47 -24.88 6.42
CA PRO A 596 53.40 -24.93 4.96
C PRO A 596 54.56 -25.71 4.34
N PHE A 597 54.34 -26.39 3.21
CA PHE A 597 55.39 -27.11 2.48
C PHE A 597 56.52 -26.20 2.02
N ALA A 598 56.24 -24.95 1.62
CA ALA A 598 57.26 -23.98 1.24
C ALA A 598 58.18 -23.63 2.42
N GLU A 599 57.63 -23.42 3.62
CA GLU A 599 58.42 -23.16 4.83
C GLU A 599 59.20 -24.40 5.28
N ALA A 600 58.55 -25.57 5.27
CA ALA A 600 59.23 -26.82 5.56
C ALA A 600 60.38 -27.08 4.58
N TRP A 601 60.18 -26.82 3.29
CA TRP A 601 61.22 -26.94 2.27
C TRP A 601 62.37 -25.98 2.51
N LYS A 602 62.10 -24.73 2.90
CA LYS A 602 63.12 -23.73 3.22
C LYS A 602 64.00 -24.20 4.38
N GLU A 603 63.40 -24.72 5.45
CA GLU A 603 64.13 -25.24 6.62
C GLU A 603 64.87 -26.55 6.31
N ILE A 604 64.23 -27.48 5.58
CA ILE A 604 64.87 -28.71 5.11
C ILE A 604 66.09 -28.40 4.24
N SER A 605 65.97 -27.45 3.31
CA SER A 605 67.06 -27.00 2.44
C SER A 605 68.21 -26.38 3.24
N LYS A 606 67.88 -25.54 4.23
CA LYS A 606 68.86 -24.94 5.13
C LYS A 606 69.64 -25.99 5.91
N ILE A 607 68.95 -26.98 6.49
CA ILE A 607 69.58 -28.10 7.19
C ILE A 607 70.50 -28.89 6.26
N GLY A 608 70.10 -29.09 5.00
CA GLY A 608 70.92 -29.74 3.97
C GLY A 608 72.21 -28.99 3.67
N ILE A 609 72.14 -27.66 3.57
CA ILE A 609 73.31 -26.79 3.35
C ILE A 609 74.22 -26.76 4.58
N GLU A 610 73.67 -26.64 5.78
CA GLU A 610 74.43 -26.66 7.04
C GLU A 610 75.16 -28.01 7.24
N ALA A 611 74.52 -29.13 6.88
CA ALA A 611 75.16 -30.45 6.92
C ALA A 611 76.26 -30.61 5.87
N ALA A 612 76.13 -29.97 4.70
CA ALA A 612 77.15 -29.98 3.64
C ALA A 612 78.34 -29.06 3.95
N ASN A 613 78.13 -27.97 4.69
CA ASN A 613 79.14 -26.96 5.03
C ASN A 613 79.80 -27.18 6.42
N ALA A 614 79.51 -28.26 7.11
CA ALA A 614 80.19 -28.60 8.36
C ALA A 614 81.72 -28.75 8.10
N PRO A 615 82.59 -28.05 8.85
CA PRO A 615 84.00 -27.94 8.51
C PRO A 615 84.71 -29.30 8.51
N VAL A 616 85.44 -29.55 7.43
CA VAL A 616 86.29 -30.71 7.10
C VAL A 616 87.54 -30.78 8.00
N TYR A 617 87.41 -30.56 9.31
CA TYR A 617 88.51 -30.72 10.28
C TYR A 617 88.52 -32.09 10.98
N LEU A 618 87.60 -32.99 10.63
CA LEU A 618 87.45 -34.28 11.31
C LEU A 618 87.33 -35.48 10.35
N THR A 619 87.88 -35.38 9.13
CA THR A 619 87.76 -36.44 8.11
C THR A 619 89.09 -36.96 7.58
N GLN A 620 90.18 -36.93 8.35
CA GLN A 620 91.34 -37.78 8.07
C GLN A 620 91.82 -38.57 9.29
N PRO A 621 92.20 -39.86 9.12
CA PRO A 621 92.68 -40.70 10.20
C PRO A 621 94.11 -40.33 10.57
N THR A 622 94.46 -40.49 11.84
CA THR A 622 95.81 -40.42 12.44
C THR A 622 96.48 -39.03 12.52
N THR A 623 96.34 -38.36 13.66
CA THR A 623 97.45 -37.56 14.22
C THR A 623 97.64 -37.80 15.71
N VAL A 624 98.90 -38.06 16.08
CA VAL A 624 99.46 -38.43 17.40
C VAL A 624 99.07 -37.45 18.51
N LEU A 625 98.70 -36.21 18.17
CA LEU A 625 98.30 -35.18 19.13
C LEU A 625 96.99 -35.52 19.87
N SER A 626 96.05 -36.21 19.20
CA SER A 626 94.78 -36.66 19.79
C SER A 626 94.96 -37.83 20.77
N TYR A 627 96.05 -38.59 20.63
CA TYR A 627 96.38 -39.70 21.52
C TYR A 627 97.02 -39.19 22.83
N LEU A 628 97.84 -38.14 22.73
CA LEU A 628 98.54 -37.54 23.88
C LEU A 628 97.62 -36.75 24.82
N THR A 629 96.55 -36.13 24.29
CA THR A 629 95.56 -35.39 25.10
C THR A 629 94.54 -36.31 25.80
N ARG A 630 94.27 -37.50 25.25
CA ARG A 630 93.41 -38.49 25.92
C ARG A 630 94.13 -39.27 27.03
N ALA A 631 95.43 -39.54 26.88
CA ALA A 631 96.20 -40.23 27.91
C ALA A 631 96.24 -39.43 29.24
N THR A 632 96.45 -38.12 29.17
CA THR A 632 96.51 -37.23 30.35
C THR A 632 95.17 -37.11 31.08
N ALA A 633 94.06 -36.95 30.35
CA ALA A 633 92.73 -36.88 30.96
C ALA A 633 92.28 -38.21 31.61
N THR A 634 92.75 -39.35 31.09
CA THR A 634 92.43 -40.67 31.65
C THR A 634 93.24 -40.94 32.93
N THR A 635 94.50 -40.47 33.00
CA THR A 635 95.32 -40.58 34.22
C THR A 635 94.76 -39.73 35.35
N GLU A 636 94.32 -38.49 35.08
CA GLU A 636 93.68 -37.62 36.08
C GLU A 636 92.36 -38.20 36.61
N TYR A 637 91.57 -38.83 35.73
CA TYR A 637 90.32 -39.48 36.12
C TYR A 637 90.57 -40.65 37.09
N TYR A 638 91.54 -41.53 36.83
CA TYR A 638 91.84 -42.66 37.73
C TYR A 638 92.64 -42.27 38.99
N GLN A 639 93.46 -41.20 38.94
CA GLN A 639 94.13 -40.66 40.12
C GLN A 639 93.16 -40.06 41.14
N SER A 640 91.97 -39.65 40.72
CA SER A 640 90.92 -39.16 41.64
C SER A 640 90.27 -40.25 42.50
N PHE A 641 90.50 -41.53 42.17
CA PHE A 641 89.95 -42.69 42.89
C PHE A 641 90.99 -43.47 43.71
N LEU A 642 92.26 -43.06 43.72
CA LEU A 642 93.32 -43.69 44.51
C LEU A 642 93.56 -42.92 45.83
N PRO A 643 93.91 -43.60 46.94
CA PRO A 643 94.38 -42.95 48.16
C PRO A 643 95.59 -42.05 47.87
N LYS A 644 95.71 -40.91 48.56
CA LYS A 644 96.62 -39.79 48.23
C LYS A 644 98.12 -40.10 48.10
N ASP A 645 98.56 -41.31 48.44
CA ASP A 645 99.96 -41.68 48.51
C ASP A 645 100.43 -42.69 47.41
N GLU A 646 99.56 -43.06 46.45
CA GLU A 646 99.96 -43.91 45.30
C GLU A 646 99.86 -43.17 43.95
N LYS A 647 100.97 -43.14 43.20
CA LYS A 647 101.01 -42.62 41.82
C LYS A 647 101.05 -43.78 40.82
N LEU A 648 100.18 -43.72 39.80
CA LEU A 648 100.20 -44.59 38.63
C LEU A 648 101.27 -44.11 37.63
N ASP A 649 102.29 -44.95 37.37
CA ASP A 649 103.14 -44.81 36.18
C ASP A 649 102.49 -45.48 34.96
N ALA A 650 102.60 -44.82 33.80
CA ALA A 650 101.82 -45.08 32.58
C ALA A 650 101.97 -46.50 31.99
N VAL A 651 102.89 -47.32 32.48
CA VAL A 651 103.15 -48.68 31.97
C VAL A 651 102.21 -49.74 32.59
N ASN A 652 101.57 -49.48 33.72
CA ASN A 652 100.75 -50.49 34.43
C ASN A 652 99.26 -50.55 34.03
N VAL A 653 98.77 -49.69 33.13
CA VAL A 653 97.35 -49.69 32.71
C VAL A 653 97.00 -50.92 31.85
N ASN A 654 97.98 -51.62 31.26
CA ASN A 654 97.73 -52.81 30.44
C ASN A 654 97.51 -54.10 31.24
N ILE A 655 97.77 -54.13 32.56
CA ILE A 655 97.58 -55.34 33.38
C ILE A 655 96.15 -55.44 33.95
N LEU A 656 95.36 -54.37 33.96
CA LEU A 656 93.96 -54.36 34.43
C LEU A 656 92.92 -54.64 33.33
N LYS A 657 93.35 -55.14 32.16
CA LYS A 657 92.47 -55.47 31.03
C LYS A 657 92.44 -56.97 30.66
N GLN A 658 93.00 -57.83 31.49
CA GLN A 658 92.62 -59.26 31.57
C GLN A 658 91.70 -59.44 32.78
#